data_AF-A0A1Y2IP05-F1
#
_entry.id   AF-A0A1Y2IP05-F1
#
_cell.length_a   1.000
_cell.length_b   1.000
_cell.length_c   1.000
_cell.angle_alpha   90.00
_cell.angle_beta   90.00
_cell.angle_gamma   90.00
#
_symmetry.space_group_name_H-M   'P 1'
#
loop_
_entity.id
_entity.type
_entity.pdbx_description
1 polymer ?
#
loop_
_entity_poly.entity_id
_entity_poly.type
_entity_poly.pdbx_seq_one_letter_code
_entity_poly.pdbx_strand_id
1 'polypeptide(L)'
;MSTVGWTLDSLSQVSCSPTLRGVSLDWPPLLWKQPSCPCLVKESGWSLYSRAAALAASETVDKLLPIPPSANIATSSIRTLLAPAIFRNAIIPRPLLNVRFSSSSAVPKPSRLNRPQPSAKPPKSPVEEICSKLAAKLADNQPAAAAAIVHRALDGRAFNNAPRFQLYERSILYLLRYGDVMRAALLYSRMTREGYIPSVALRIQMHIVKLAELSMTEDQLLEILSDAFKNPAFDEAGLQDVLHTLVEGLNVSTDLVRRIVQRFLETREPDYKLSNGTITFLLHVHRKAGDDSGAEYWSTYSSPSPRPPPSPAEEPLDPVLHPYTTLLEDLTTSQPTFSVYKWALEHTLAEDVEPDLPFFNALLAHEVSRRKYDVVFEIYRLLMAKRTAAVRPHAQTFAPIFRALHRLSCSHRYRRMHGIRVPERTPSARSVYRDMLTCHVEETHGKPNTPSPVLDRTVLHRALRTFMAQHDYAAAYTAVRAFWYFPAALGQPSMTTYRLVYGSLLGRIRLQFPHIGARLQAGLKPDNIWSYRFLGMQDLSADVQGRLCLDLSMVHRVLRVGTDPRLSVDFIAAPNYAGEVNEVERLRSLLGDFSFLEDREIDPHEFHAHKMPAPLELAGAKAVPENQTYSVVPLERVLRRAMAASLPDTYGALVKPVSAAIVEAKEAMVVEW
;
A
#
# COMPACT_ATOMS: atom_id res chain seq x y z
N MET A 1 28.82 71.01 -26.23
CA MET A 1 28.29 70.50 -24.95
C MET A 1 27.28 71.52 -24.42
N SER A 2 26.22 71.90 -25.16
CA SER A 2 24.94 71.21 -25.38
C SER A 2 24.24 70.77 -24.07
N THR A 3 23.06 71.21 -23.65
CA THR A 3 22.07 72.26 -24.03
C THR A 3 20.92 72.11 -23.01
N VAL A 4 20.47 73.17 -22.33
CA VAL A 4 19.16 73.85 -22.48
C VAL A 4 17.91 73.08 -21.99
N GLY A 5 17.05 73.79 -21.23
CA GLY A 5 15.76 73.32 -20.71
C GLY A 5 14.53 73.64 -21.58
N TRP A 6 13.40 73.90 -20.91
CA TRP A 6 12.04 74.33 -21.32
C TRP A 6 10.89 73.29 -21.21
N THR A 7 10.06 73.50 -20.17
CA THR A 7 8.57 73.66 -20.02
C THR A 7 7.49 73.00 -20.92
N LEU A 8 6.33 72.79 -20.24
CA LEU A 8 4.89 72.68 -20.67
C LEU A 8 4.45 71.29 -21.24
N ASP A 9 3.29 70.70 -20.92
CA ASP A 9 2.01 71.25 -20.48
C ASP A 9 1.07 70.18 -19.81
N SER A 10 0.02 70.71 -19.18
CA SER A 10 -1.12 70.15 -18.44
C SER A 10 -1.87 68.89 -18.96
N LEU A 11 -2.43 68.10 -18.03
CA LEU A 11 -3.89 67.92 -17.86
C LEU A 11 -4.25 67.00 -16.67
N SER A 12 -5.25 67.47 -15.92
CA SER A 12 -6.00 66.82 -14.87
C SER A 12 -6.77 65.60 -15.37
N GLN A 13 -6.91 64.55 -14.53
CA GLN A 13 -8.18 63.84 -14.32
C GLN A 13 -8.08 62.73 -13.26
N VAL A 14 -8.94 62.89 -12.24
CA VAL A 14 -9.76 61.87 -11.57
C VAL A 14 -9.07 60.69 -10.87
N SER A 15 -9.19 60.76 -9.54
CA SER A 15 -9.16 59.66 -8.58
C SER A 15 -9.98 58.44 -9.03
N CYS A 16 -9.33 57.29 -9.10
CA CYS A 16 -9.98 55.99 -8.89
C CYS A 16 -8.98 55.06 -8.19
N SER A 17 -9.31 54.71 -6.94
CA SER A 17 -8.64 53.71 -6.13
C SER A 17 -8.56 52.37 -6.88
N PRO A 18 -7.41 51.66 -6.88
CA PRO A 18 -7.42 50.24 -7.19
C PRO A 18 -7.80 49.48 -5.92
N THR A 19 -9.01 48.91 -5.94
CA THR A 19 -9.41 47.70 -5.20
C THR A 19 -8.23 46.75 -5.03
N LEU A 20 -7.86 46.52 -3.77
CA LEU A 20 -7.00 45.42 -3.33
C LEU A 20 -7.61 44.10 -3.83
N ARG A 21 -7.05 43.56 -4.92
CA ARG A 21 -7.27 42.16 -5.30
C ARG A 21 -6.62 41.30 -4.23
N GLY A 22 -7.45 40.50 -3.57
CA GLY A 22 -7.05 39.53 -2.57
C GLY A 22 -5.94 38.62 -3.11
N VAL A 23 -4.83 38.60 -2.38
CA VAL A 23 -3.75 37.65 -2.56
C VAL A 23 -4.31 36.27 -2.18
N SER A 24 -4.47 35.41 -3.19
CA SER A 24 -4.76 33.99 -3.00
C SER A 24 -3.57 33.35 -2.29
N LEU A 25 -3.76 33.00 -1.02
CA LEU A 25 -2.78 32.30 -0.20
C LEU A 25 -2.83 30.81 -0.51
N ASP A 26 -1.89 30.34 -1.33
CA ASP A 26 -1.60 28.92 -1.46
C ASP A 26 -0.93 28.42 -0.16
N TRP A 27 -1.66 27.60 0.58
CA TRP A 27 -1.09 26.83 1.69
C TRP A 27 -0.11 25.80 1.13
N PRO A 28 1.03 25.54 1.79
CA PRO A 28 1.81 24.35 1.47
C PRO A 28 0.91 23.12 1.73
N PRO A 29 0.97 22.08 0.88
CA PRO A 29 0.17 20.89 1.07
C PRO A 29 0.57 20.25 2.41
N LEU A 30 -0.29 20.41 3.42
CA LEU A 30 -0.25 19.64 4.67
C LEU A 30 0.00 18.19 4.28
N LEU A 31 1.10 17.61 4.79
CA LEU A 31 1.69 16.32 4.45
C LEU A 31 0.72 15.14 4.66
N TRP A 32 -0.32 15.05 3.84
CA TRP A 32 -0.84 13.79 3.36
C TRP A 32 0.13 13.37 2.26
N LYS A 33 1.29 12.84 2.64
CA LYS A 33 2.03 11.97 1.71
C LYS A 33 1.05 10.84 1.38
N GLN A 34 0.35 10.95 0.26
CA GLN A 34 0.05 9.75 -0.50
C GLN A 34 1.39 9.04 -0.63
N PRO A 35 1.50 7.73 -0.34
CA PRO A 35 2.73 7.00 -0.62
C PRO A 35 3.01 7.20 -2.11
N SER A 36 3.96 8.08 -2.41
CA SER A 36 4.46 8.34 -3.74
C SER A 36 5.10 7.02 -4.19
N CYS A 37 4.56 6.42 -5.25
CA CYS A 37 5.32 5.44 -6.00
C CYS A 37 6.59 6.16 -6.52
N PRO A 38 7.81 5.71 -6.18
CA PRO A 38 9.01 6.24 -6.79
C PRO A 38 9.11 5.62 -8.19
N CYS A 39 8.63 6.33 -9.20
CA CYS A 39 8.92 6.02 -10.60
C CYS A 39 9.34 7.31 -11.28
N LEU A 40 10.61 7.36 -11.69
CA LEU A 40 11.24 8.31 -12.61
C LEU A 40 11.43 9.76 -12.13
N VAL A 41 12.61 10.04 -11.55
CA VAL A 41 13.59 11.01 -12.08
C VAL A 41 14.99 10.54 -11.64
N LYS A 42 15.82 10.06 -12.56
CA LYS A 42 17.28 9.94 -12.42
C LYS A 42 17.88 10.22 -13.79
N GLU A 43 18.18 11.49 -14.05
CA GLU A 43 19.24 11.88 -14.99
C GLU A 43 19.85 13.18 -14.47
N SER A 44 21.09 13.09 -13.99
CA SER A 44 22.20 14.03 -14.22
C SER A 44 23.25 13.90 -13.11
N GLY A 45 24.45 13.51 -13.50
CA GLY A 45 25.66 13.59 -12.67
C GLY A 45 26.79 12.77 -13.26
N TRP A 46 27.91 13.45 -13.57
CA TRP A 46 29.24 12.98 -14.03
C TRP A 46 29.35 12.80 -15.56
N SER A 47 29.73 13.83 -16.33
CA SER A 47 31.01 14.56 -16.48
C SER A 47 31.97 13.92 -17.51
N LEU A 48 32.15 14.66 -18.62
CA LEU A 48 33.39 14.85 -19.39
C LEU A 48 34.17 13.59 -19.78
N TYR A 49 33.97 13.11 -21.01
CA TYR A 49 35.02 12.97 -22.04
C TYR A 49 34.37 12.59 -23.40
N SER A 50 34.91 13.18 -24.47
CA SER A 50 34.76 12.80 -25.89
C SER A 50 33.58 13.36 -26.73
N ARG A 51 33.87 14.50 -27.39
CA ARG A 51 33.30 14.95 -28.67
C ARG A 51 33.63 13.96 -29.80
N ALA A 52 32.69 13.69 -30.72
CA ALA A 52 32.82 13.94 -32.17
C ALA A 52 31.69 13.29 -33.02
N ALA A 53 31.34 13.98 -34.11
CA ALA A 53 30.51 13.59 -35.28
C ALA A 53 28.97 13.55 -35.05
N ALA A 54 28.15 14.55 -35.41
CA ALA A 54 27.91 15.31 -36.65
C ALA A 54 27.04 14.59 -37.71
N LEU A 55 25.84 15.16 -37.91
CA LEU A 55 25.13 15.43 -39.19
C LEU A 55 24.89 14.29 -40.19
N ALA A 56 23.60 14.02 -40.50
CA ALA A 56 23.06 14.05 -41.87
C ALA A 56 21.51 13.94 -41.92
N ALA A 57 20.89 14.87 -42.66
CA ALA A 57 19.71 14.82 -43.56
C ALA A 57 18.38 14.18 -43.05
N SER A 58 17.16 14.76 -43.11
CA SER A 58 16.46 15.69 -44.01
C SER A 58 16.41 15.30 -45.49
N GLU A 59 15.28 14.73 -45.94
CA GLU A 59 14.49 15.09 -47.15
C GLU A 59 13.43 14.00 -47.43
N THR A 60 12.11 14.31 -47.32
CA THR A 60 11.12 14.62 -48.41
C THR A 60 10.86 13.41 -49.36
N VAL A 61 9.65 13.05 -49.83
CA VAL A 61 8.54 13.78 -50.47
C VAL A 61 7.27 12.89 -50.47
N ASP A 62 6.12 13.58 -50.47
CA ASP A 62 4.75 13.25 -50.87
C ASP A 62 4.44 12.02 -51.74
N LYS A 63 3.24 11.43 -51.49
CA LYS A 63 2.29 11.06 -52.54
C LYS A 63 0.84 11.08 -52.03
N LEU A 64 0.01 11.71 -52.85
CA LEU A 64 -1.39 12.10 -52.66
C LEU A 64 -2.39 11.07 -53.21
N LEU A 65 -3.56 11.01 -52.55
CA LEU A 65 -4.94 10.77 -53.05
C LEU A 65 -5.41 9.33 -53.38
N PRO A 66 -6.74 9.04 -53.44
CA PRO A 66 -7.94 9.81 -53.01
C PRO A 66 -9.00 9.00 -52.18
N ILE A 67 -9.95 9.75 -51.60
CA ILE A 67 -11.28 9.32 -51.10
C ILE A 67 -12.25 9.22 -52.30
N PRO A 68 -13.36 8.43 -52.28
CA PRO A 68 -14.69 9.02 -51.99
C PRO A 68 -15.68 7.97 -51.33
N PRO A 69 -17.02 8.15 -51.26
CA PRO A 69 -17.69 8.48 -49.98
C PRO A 69 -18.95 7.63 -49.65
N SER A 70 -19.54 7.95 -48.49
CA SER A 70 -20.98 7.91 -48.13
C SER A 70 -21.72 6.58 -47.95
N ALA A 71 -22.35 6.41 -46.77
CA ALA A 71 -23.80 6.15 -46.65
C ALA A 71 -24.30 6.42 -45.21
N ASN A 72 -25.25 7.36 -45.09
CA ASN A 72 -26.16 7.59 -43.96
C ASN A 72 -27.38 6.65 -44.09
N ILE A 73 -28.32 6.76 -43.12
CA ILE A 73 -29.68 6.16 -42.97
C ILE A 73 -29.67 5.05 -41.88
N ALA A 74 -30.51 4.96 -40.83
CA ALA A 74 -31.71 5.65 -40.31
C ALA A 74 -31.85 5.20 -38.81
N THR A 75 -32.20 6.04 -37.83
CA THR A 75 -33.56 6.40 -37.34
C THR A 75 -34.67 5.32 -37.37
N SER A 76 -35.01 4.75 -36.21
CA SER A 76 -36.39 4.54 -35.70
C SER A 76 -36.28 3.99 -34.25
N SER A 77 -36.81 4.62 -33.19
CA SER A 77 -38.21 4.90 -32.80
C SER A 77 -39.13 3.69 -32.76
N ILE A 78 -39.28 3.08 -31.56
CA ILE A 78 -40.54 2.46 -31.11
C ILE A 78 -40.78 2.87 -29.66
N ARG A 79 -41.80 3.73 -29.46
CA ARG A 79 -42.59 3.83 -28.24
C ARG A 79 -43.59 2.66 -28.23
N THR A 80 -44.02 2.24 -27.04
CA THR A 80 -45.41 2.32 -26.53
C THR A 80 -45.81 1.07 -25.72
N LEU A 81 -46.13 1.34 -24.45
CA LEU A 81 -47.14 0.76 -23.55
C LEU A 81 -47.56 -0.71 -23.70
N LEU A 82 -47.60 -1.43 -22.58
CA LEU A 82 -48.84 -1.98 -22.01
C LEU A 82 -48.59 -2.49 -20.58
N ALA A 83 -49.27 -1.86 -19.62
CA ALA A 83 -49.63 -2.48 -18.36
C ALA A 83 -50.82 -3.43 -18.59
N PRO A 84 -51.06 -4.39 -17.68
CA PRO A 84 -52.23 -4.21 -16.85
C PRO A 84 -52.01 -4.56 -15.37
N ALA A 85 -52.67 -3.79 -14.52
CA ALA A 85 -52.92 -4.08 -13.12
C ALA A 85 -53.98 -5.16 -12.98
N ILE A 86 -53.79 -6.17 -12.11
CA ILE A 86 -54.87 -6.80 -11.32
C ILE A 86 -54.31 -7.29 -9.97
N PHE A 87 -54.93 -6.74 -8.91
CA PHE A 87 -55.16 -7.25 -7.55
C PHE A 87 -54.60 -8.60 -7.12
N ARG A 88 -54.00 -8.63 -5.91
CA ARG A 88 -54.52 -9.45 -4.81
C ARG A 88 -54.11 -8.92 -3.44
N ASN A 89 -55.14 -8.55 -2.67
CA ASN A 89 -55.11 -8.37 -1.23
C ASN A 89 -54.77 -9.70 -0.54
N ALA A 90 -53.88 -9.67 0.45
CA ALA A 90 -53.91 -10.62 1.56
C ALA A 90 -53.43 -9.90 2.82
N ILE A 91 -54.38 -9.75 3.73
CA ILE A 91 -54.29 -9.24 5.09
C ILE A 91 -53.65 -10.34 5.98
N ILE A 92 -53.31 -9.95 7.21
CA ILE A 92 -53.13 -10.76 8.44
C ILE A 92 -51.63 -11.03 8.82
N PRO A 93 -51.21 -10.98 10.10
CA PRO A 93 -51.27 -9.89 11.08
C PRO A 93 -49.91 -9.70 11.83
N ARG A 94 -49.81 -8.65 12.66
CA ARG A 94 -48.80 -8.57 13.73
C ARG A 94 -49.09 -9.62 14.82
N PRO A 95 -48.06 -10.10 15.53
CA PRO A 95 -48.19 -10.24 16.97
C PRO A 95 -47.09 -9.47 17.72
N LEU A 96 -47.57 -8.63 18.64
CA LEU A 96 -46.85 -8.28 19.87
C LEU A 96 -46.65 -9.55 20.68
N LEU A 97 -45.47 -9.78 21.24
CA LEU A 97 -45.33 -10.53 22.49
C LEU A 97 -44.00 -10.14 23.18
N ASN A 98 -44.16 -9.25 24.15
CA ASN A 98 -43.30 -9.14 25.32
C ASN A 98 -43.46 -10.42 26.12
N VAL A 99 -42.36 -11.16 26.34
CA VAL A 99 -42.32 -12.20 27.38
C VAL A 99 -40.99 -12.10 28.11
N ARG A 100 -41.06 -11.52 29.31
CA ARG A 100 -40.07 -11.73 30.38
C ARG A 100 -40.31 -13.13 30.94
N PHE A 101 -39.32 -14.00 30.85
CA PHE A 101 -39.23 -15.17 31.71
C PHE A 101 -38.04 -14.99 32.66
N SER A 102 -38.37 -14.68 33.90
CA SER A 102 -37.55 -15.02 35.07
C SER A 102 -37.77 -16.50 35.35
N SER A 103 -36.73 -17.31 35.24
CA SER A 103 -36.70 -18.61 35.92
C SER A 103 -35.31 -18.88 36.47
N SER A 104 -35.29 -18.91 37.79
CA SER A 104 -34.23 -19.41 38.65
C SER A 104 -34.20 -20.94 38.53
N SER A 105 -33.08 -21.49 38.07
CA SER A 105 -32.69 -22.86 38.35
C SER A 105 -31.17 -22.95 38.34
N ALA A 106 -30.61 -23.20 39.52
CA ALA A 106 -29.20 -23.39 39.74
C ALA A 106 -28.78 -24.77 39.18
N VAL A 107 -28.05 -24.75 38.06
CA VAL A 107 -27.30 -25.90 37.54
C VAL A 107 -25.84 -25.72 37.97
N PRO A 108 -25.20 -26.74 38.57
CA PRO A 108 -23.81 -26.64 39.01
C PRO A 108 -22.88 -26.45 37.80
N LYS A 109 -22.06 -25.39 37.87
CA LYS A 109 -21.02 -25.07 36.88
C LYS A 109 -20.10 -26.28 36.68
N PRO A 110 -19.94 -26.82 35.46
CA PRO A 110 -18.85 -27.73 35.17
C PRO A 110 -17.53 -26.97 35.31
N SER A 111 -16.60 -27.57 36.06
CA SER A 111 -15.23 -27.14 36.25
C SER A 111 -14.61 -26.76 34.90
N ARG A 112 -14.25 -25.47 34.75
CA ARG A 112 -13.51 -24.97 33.59
C ARG A 112 -12.18 -25.72 33.52
N LEU A 113 -12.10 -26.71 32.65
CA LEU A 113 -10.84 -27.21 32.13
C LEU A 113 -10.08 -26.02 31.53
N ASN A 114 -8.88 -25.80 32.05
CA ASN A 114 -7.96 -24.75 31.64
C ASN A 114 -7.76 -24.80 30.13
N ARG A 115 -8.38 -23.85 29.43
CA ARG A 115 -8.13 -23.61 28.01
C ARG A 115 -6.68 -23.10 27.91
N PRO A 116 -5.77 -23.79 27.18
CA PRO A 116 -4.43 -23.26 26.97
C PRO A 116 -4.55 -21.88 26.33
N GLN A 117 -4.02 -20.86 27.01
CA GLN A 117 -3.96 -19.53 26.43
C GLN A 117 -3.13 -19.61 25.14
N PRO A 118 -3.52 -18.89 24.07
CA PRO A 118 -2.71 -18.81 22.87
C PRO A 118 -1.32 -18.32 23.26
N SER A 119 -0.30 -19.14 23.00
CA SER A 119 1.08 -18.84 23.36
C SER A 119 1.44 -17.44 22.84
N ALA A 120 1.63 -16.49 23.75
CA ALA A 120 2.08 -15.16 23.39
C ALA A 120 3.35 -15.31 22.53
N LYS A 121 3.36 -14.69 21.35
CA LYS A 121 4.56 -14.68 20.50
C LYS A 121 5.74 -14.23 21.37
N PRO A 122 6.86 -14.96 21.38
CA PRO A 122 7.99 -14.61 22.22
C PRO A 122 8.38 -13.15 21.93
N PRO A 123 8.68 -12.35 22.97
CA PRO A 123 9.10 -10.97 22.78
C PRO A 123 10.31 -10.95 21.84
N LYS A 124 10.23 -10.14 20.78
CA LYS A 124 11.33 -10.00 19.82
C LYS A 124 12.59 -9.57 20.56
N SER A 125 13.73 -10.10 20.15
CA SER A 125 15.01 -9.68 20.73
C SER A 125 15.21 -8.17 20.45
N PRO A 126 15.82 -7.40 21.39
CA PRO A 126 16.05 -5.98 21.19
C PRO A 126 16.95 -5.69 19.97
N VAL A 127 17.81 -6.65 19.60
CA VAL A 127 18.63 -6.60 18.39
C VAL A 127 17.77 -6.67 17.14
N GLU A 128 16.80 -7.59 17.08
CA GLU A 128 15.86 -7.68 15.94
C GLU A 128 15.02 -6.42 15.77
N GLU A 129 14.58 -5.80 16.87
CA GLU A 129 13.83 -4.55 16.80
C GLU A 129 14.66 -3.45 16.15
N ILE A 130 15.93 -3.29 16.55
CA ILE A 130 16.83 -2.29 15.96
C ILE A 130 17.14 -2.62 14.50
N CYS A 131 17.47 -3.88 14.19
CA CYS A 131 17.73 -4.31 12.81
C CYS A 131 16.53 -4.08 11.90
N SER A 132 15.29 -4.28 12.39
CA SER A 132 14.08 -3.99 11.61
C SER A 132 13.92 -2.49 11.32
N LYS A 133 14.23 -1.62 12.28
CA LYS A 133 14.23 -0.15 12.10
C LYS A 133 15.36 0.29 11.14
N LEU A 134 16.53 -0.32 11.25
CA LEU A 134 17.67 -0.09 10.36
C LEU A 134 17.30 -0.45 8.91
N ALA A 135 16.79 -1.65 8.67
CA ALA A 135 16.38 -2.12 7.34
C ALA A 135 15.30 -1.21 6.73
N ALA A 136 14.31 -0.78 7.52
CA ALA A 136 13.30 0.17 7.06
C ALA A 136 13.91 1.52 6.62
N LYS A 137 14.87 2.05 7.38
CA LYS A 137 15.56 3.31 7.03
C LYS A 137 16.47 3.20 5.82
N LEU A 138 17.13 2.05 5.64
CA LEU A 138 17.94 1.79 4.45
C LEU A 138 17.05 1.64 3.21
N ALA A 139 15.91 0.96 3.32
CA ALA A 139 14.92 0.88 2.25
C ALA A 139 14.35 2.26 1.84
N ASP A 140 14.27 3.21 2.77
CA ASP A 140 13.88 4.60 2.52
C ASP A 140 15.01 5.47 1.93
N ASN A 141 16.17 4.90 1.58
CA ASN A 141 17.40 5.61 1.17
C ASN A 141 17.86 6.65 2.22
N GLN A 142 17.72 6.34 3.52
CA GLN A 142 18.17 7.20 4.62
C GLN A 142 19.32 6.57 5.43
N PRO A 143 20.49 6.28 4.82
CA PRO A 143 21.56 5.55 5.49
C PRO A 143 22.15 6.30 6.69
N ALA A 144 22.18 7.63 6.65
CA ALA A 144 22.64 8.45 7.78
C ALA A 144 21.75 8.28 9.01
N ALA A 145 20.43 8.29 8.83
CA ALA A 145 19.47 8.04 9.91
C ALA A 145 19.58 6.59 10.42
N ALA A 146 19.78 5.65 9.50
CA ALA A 146 19.97 4.23 9.81
C ALA A 146 21.20 4.02 10.72
N ALA A 147 22.36 4.59 10.36
CA ALA A 147 23.56 4.53 11.19
C ALA A 147 23.43 5.28 12.51
N ALA A 148 22.71 6.41 12.56
CA ALA A 148 22.46 7.13 13.80
C ALA A 148 21.65 6.29 14.80
N ILE A 149 20.69 5.47 14.32
CA ILE A 149 19.94 4.53 15.17
C ILE A 149 20.90 3.49 15.77
N VAL A 150 21.78 2.91 14.95
CA VAL A 150 22.75 1.90 15.40
C VAL A 150 23.75 2.47 16.40
N HIS A 151 24.34 3.64 16.10
CA HIS A 151 25.27 4.30 17.03
C HIS A 151 24.60 4.64 18.36
N ARG A 152 23.39 5.21 18.34
CA ARG A 152 22.63 5.49 19.57
C ARG A 152 22.36 4.22 20.38
N ALA A 153 22.04 3.11 19.71
CA ALA A 153 21.83 1.82 20.37
C ALA A 153 23.13 1.28 20.99
N LEU A 154 24.25 1.35 20.26
CA LEU A 154 25.57 0.92 20.74
C LEU A 154 26.11 1.81 21.87
N ASP A 155 25.81 3.11 21.86
CA ASP A 155 26.21 4.02 22.93
C ASP A 155 25.37 3.80 24.21
N GLY A 156 24.19 3.18 24.07
CA GLY A 156 23.33 2.82 25.19
C GLY A 156 23.92 1.71 26.07
N ARG A 157 23.74 1.84 27.39
CA ARG A 157 24.17 0.83 28.40
C ARG A 157 23.31 -0.44 28.41
N ALA A 158 22.32 -0.54 27.54
CA ALA A 158 21.30 -1.60 27.59
C ALA A 158 21.78 -2.95 27.00
N PHE A 159 22.90 -2.98 26.28
CA PHE A 159 23.37 -4.20 25.62
C PHE A 159 24.57 -4.82 26.36
N ASN A 160 24.42 -6.08 26.73
CA ASN A 160 25.53 -6.96 27.10
C ASN A 160 26.46 -7.20 25.88
N ASN A 161 27.64 -7.77 26.10
CA ASN A 161 28.64 -7.99 25.04
C ASN A 161 28.11 -8.84 23.87
N ALA A 162 27.36 -9.92 24.14
CA ALA A 162 26.83 -10.80 23.09
C ALA A 162 25.81 -10.12 22.14
N PRO A 163 24.71 -9.50 22.62
CA PRO A 163 23.78 -8.80 21.74
C PRO A 163 24.40 -7.56 21.08
N ARG A 164 25.39 -6.92 21.74
CA ARG A 164 26.15 -5.81 21.15
C ARG A 164 26.99 -6.29 19.95
N PHE A 165 27.67 -7.44 20.09
CA PHE A 165 28.39 -8.09 18.99
C PHE A 165 27.45 -8.42 17.82
N GLN A 166 26.31 -9.05 18.10
CA GLN A 166 25.31 -9.38 17.07
C GLN A 166 24.77 -8.12 16.38
N LEU A 167 24.57 -7.03 17.13
CA LEU A 167 24.15 -5.76 16.56
C LEU A 167 25.21 -5.17 15.62
N TYR A 168 26.51 -5.27 15.96
CA TYR A 168 27.59 -4.87 15.06
C TYR A 168 27.54 -5.67 13.76
N GLU A 169 27.60 -7.00 13.84
CA GLU A 169 27.68 -7.85 12.64
C GLU A 169 26.49 -7.62 11.72
N ARG A 170 25.26 -7.70 12.27
CA ARG A 170 24.05 -7.51 11.46
C ARG A 170 23.97 -6.12 10.85
N SER A 171 24.34 -5.07 11.60
CA SER A 171 24.28 -3.70 11.08
C SER A 171 25.29 -3.47 9.96
N ILE A 172 26.49 -4.03 10.07
CA ILE A 172 27.50 -3.94 9.01
C ILE A 172 27.03 -4.68 7.77
N LEU A 173 26.50 -5.91 7.92
CA LEU A 173 25.93 -6.69 6.81
C LEU A 173 24.79 -5.94 6.09
N TYR A 174 23.86 -5.34 6.85
CA TYR A 174 22.80 -4.52 6.25
C TYR A 174 23.37 -3.32 5.50
N LEU A 175 24.34 -2.58 6.06
CA LEU A 175 24.92 -1.44 5.37
C LEU A 175 25.64 -1.84 4.07
N LEU A 176 26.39 -2.96 4.09
CA LEU A 176 27.03 -3.50 2.90
C LEU A 176 26.02 -3.89 1.83
N ARG A 177 24.93 -4.57 2.20
CA ARG A 177 23.87 -4.98 1.27
C ARG A 177 23.20 -3.79 0.58
N TYR A 178 23.01 -2.68 1.28
CA TYR A 178 22.47 -1.46 0.71
C TYR A 178 23.53 -0.55 0.05
N GLY A 179 24.78 -1.02 -0.09
CA GLY A 179 25.86 -0.31 -0.77
C GLY A 179 26.49 0.84 0.03
N ASP A 180 26.20 0.98 1.33
CA ASP A 180 26.83 2.00 2.19
C ASP A 180 28.13 1.49 2.83
N VAL A 181 29.13 1.35 1.97
CA VAL A 181 30.45 0.82 2.29
C VAL A 181 31.17 1.65 3.36
N MET A 182 31.08 2.98 3.30
CA MET A 182 31.78 3.87 4.23
C MET A 182 31.26 3.69 5.67
N ARG A 183 29.95 3.65 5.87
CA ARG A 183 29.38 3.47 7.21
C ARG A 183 29.60 2.07 7.75
N ALA A 184 29.57 1.05 6.88
CA ALA A 184 29.97 -0.31 7.21
C ALA A 184 31.42 -0.34 7.74
N ALA A 185 32.36 0.29 7.03
CA ALA A 185 33.77 0.37 7.43
C ALA A 185 33.99 1.11 8.76
N LEU A 186 33.24 2.19 9.01
CA LEU A 186 33.28 2.92 10.28
C LEU A 186 32.78 2.06 11.45
N LEU A 187 31.68 1.33 11.28
CA LEU A 187 31.16 0.41 12.30
C LEU A 187 32.12 -0.76 12.53
N TYR A 188 32.69 -1.33 11.47
CA TYR A 188 33.70 -2.39 11.57
C TYR A 188 34.93 -1.92 12.33
N SER A 189 35.45 -0.72 12.03
CA SER A 189 36.58 -0.11 12.73
C SER A 189 36.27 0.20 14.19
N ARG A 190 35.00 0.49 14.52
CA ARG A 190 34.56 0.68 15.90
C ARG A 190 34.46 -0.67 16.63
N MET A 191 33.88 -1.69 16.00
CA MET A 191 33.76 -3.04 16.53
C MET A 191 35.13 -3.61 16.94
N THR A 192 36.14 -3.47 16.07
CA THR A 192 37.50 -3.94 16.36
C THR A 192 38.19 -3.13 17.45
N ARG A 193 38.01 -1.80 17.49
CA ARG A 193 38.52 -0.94 18.58
C ARG A 193 37.90 -1.25 19.94
N GLU A 194 36.64 -1.69 19.98
CA GLU A 194 35.98 -2.15 21.20
C GLU A 194 36.40 -3.58 21.61
N GLY A 195 37.32 -4.22 20.87
CA GLY A 195 37.89 -5.53 21.20
C GLY A 195 37.08 -6.73 20.70
N TYR A 196 36.05 -6.51 19.88
CA TYR A 196 35.30 -7.60 19.27
C TYR A 196 36.04 -8.20 18.08
N ILE A 197 36.00 -9.53 17.96
CA ILE A 197 36.60 -10.28 16.85
C ILE A 197 35.49 -10.57 15.83
N PRO A 198 35.50 -9.96 14.63
CA PRO A 198 34.47 -10.20 13.63
C PRO A 198 34.50 -11.62 13.07
N SER A 199 33.35 -12.14 12.64
CA SER A 199 33.25 -13.43 11.96
C SER A 199 34.13 -13.50 10.71
N VAL A 200 34.48 -14.72 10.31
CA VAL A 200 35.31 -14.97 9.11
C VAL A 200 34.66 -14.35 7.87
N ALA A 201 33.35 -14.57 7.67
CA ALA A 201 32.58 -14.01 6.57
C ALA A 201 32.65 -12.46 6.53
N LEU A 202 32.42 -11.80 7.67
CA LEU A 202 32.46 -10.35 7.74
C LEU A 202 33.88 -9.79 7.50
N ARG A 203 34.92 -10.45 8.01
CA ARG A 203 36.32 -10.06 7.73
C ARG A 203 36.62 -10.15 6.24
N ILE A 204 36.14 -11.21 5.58
CA ILE A 204 36.32 -11.40 4.14
C ILE A 204 35.58 -10.31 3.36
N GLN A 205 34.31 -10.03 3.65
CA GLN A 205 33.57 -8.96 2.98
C GLN A 205 34.25 -7.60 3.12
N MET A 206 34.71 -7.26 4.33
CA MET A 206 35.44 -6.00 4.55
C MET A 206 36.80 -5.98 3.84
N HIS A 207 37.44 -7.15 3.70
CA HIS A 207 38.65 -7.27 2.91
C HIS A 207 38.38 -7.08 1.42
N ILE A 208 37.34 -7.72 0.86
CA ILE A 208 36.87 -7.53 -0.51
C ILE A 208 36.57 -6.07 -0.79
N VAL A 209 35.82 -5.40 0.09
CA VAL A 209 35.54 -3.97 0.02
C VAL A 209 36.83 -3.15 -0.08
N LYS A 210 37.78 -3.41 0.81
CA LYS A 210 39.08 -2.72 0.81
C LYS A 210 39.87 -2.97 -0.47
N LEU A 211 39.80 -4.16 -1.05
CA LEU A 211 40.49 -4.50 -2.29
C LEU A 211 39.80 -3.91 -3.52
N ALA A 212 38.47 -3.80 -3.50
CA ALA A 212 37.71 -3.11 -4.53
C ALA A 212 38.10 -1.62 -4.59
N GLU A 213 38.35 -0.97 -3.45
CA GLU A 213 38.89 0.40 -3.40
C GLU A 213 40.29 0.51 -4.04
N LEU A 214 41.06 -0.58 -4.06
CA LEU A 214 42.41 -0.63 -4.63
C LEU A 214 42.42 -1.02 -6.12
N SER A 215 41.26 -1.15 -6.78
CA SER A 215 41.15 -1.57 -8.19
C SER A 215 41.84 -2.90 -8.49
N MET A 216 41.68 -3.88 -7.60
CA MET A 216 42.31 -5.20 -7.72
C MET A 216 41.78 -6.00 -8.92
N THR A 217 42.61 -6.88 -9.51
CA THR A 217 42.17 -7.75 -10.62
C THR A 217 41.26 -8.88 -10.14
N GLU A 218 40.40 -9.39 -11.03
CA GLU A 218 39.46 -10.48 -10.71
C GLU A 218 40.18 -11.75 -10.23
N ASP A 219 41.34 -12.07 -10.78
CA ASP A 219 42.10 -13.26 -10.39
C ASP A 219 42.66 -13.17 -8.97
N GLN A 220 43.13 -11.98 -8.56
CA GLN A 220 43.58 -11.74 -7.19
C GLN A 220 42.41 -11.84 -6.19
N LEU A 221 41.21 -11.42 -6.60
CA LEU A 221 40.00 -11.58 -5.79
C LEU A 221 39.66 -13.06 -5.59
N LEU A 222 39.76 -13.85 -6.67
CA LEU A 222 39.51 -15.29 -6.62
C LEU A 222 40.53 -16.03 -5.75
N GLU A 223 41.81 -15.65 -5.78
CA GLU A 223 42.83 -16.26 -4.92
C GLU A 223 42.51 -16.04 -3.44
N ILE A 224 42.19 -14.80 -3.07
CA ILE A 224 41.85 -14.42 -1.69
C ILE A 224 40.57 -15.13 -1.21
N LEU A 225 39.56 -15.23 -2.08
CA LEU A 225 38.34 -15.97 -1.79
C LEU A 225 38.60 -17.47 -1.68
N SER A 226 39.46 -18.03 -2.53
CA SER A 226 39.81 -19.45 -2.48
C SER A 226 40.51 -19.81 -1.17
N ASP A 227 41.38 -18.94 -0.65
CA ASP A 227 42.02 -19.13 0.65
C ASP A 227 41.02 -19.01 1.81
N ALA A 228 40.06 -18.10 1.69
CA ALA A 228 38.95 -17.99 2.64
C ALA A 228 38.05 -19.23 2.68
N PHE A 229 37.73 -19.81 1.52
CA PHE A 229 36.86 -20.99 1.40
C PHE A 229 37.46 -22.25 2.02
N LYS A 230 38.80 -22.35 2.10
CA LYS A 230 39.49 -23.43 2.82
C LYS A 230 39.21 -23.41 4.33
N ASN A 231 38.72 -22.29 4.88
CA ASN A 231 38.38 -22.21 6.30
C ASN A 231 37.06 -22.93 6.58
N PRO A 232 37.03 -23.96 7.46
CA PRO A 232 35.81 -24.72 7.74
C PRO A 232 34.71 -23.88 8.40
N ALA A 233 35.04 -22.74 9.01
CA ALA A 233 34.07 -21.82 9.59
C ALA A 233 33.40 -20.90 8.55
N PHE A 234 33.88 -20.89 7.30
CA PHE A 234 33.19 -20.21 6.20
C PHE A 234 32.18 -21.20 5.62
N ASP A 235 30.89 -20.90 5.71
CA ASP A 235 29.80 -21.75 5.24
C ASP A 235 29.09 -21.15 4.02
N GLU A 236 27.99 -21.76 3.61
CA GLU A 236 27.18 -21.28 2.49
C GLU A 236 26.51 -19.92 2.77
N ALA A 237 26.16 -19.65 4.03
CA ALA A 237 25.64 -18.34 4.41
C ALA A 237 26.69 -17.24 4.20
N GLY A 238 27.95 -17.52 4.57
CA GLY A 238 29.09 -16.65 4.25
C GLY A 238 29.28 -16.43 2.76
N LEU A 239 29.07 -17.47 1.92
CA LEU A 239 29.09 -17.32 0.46
C LEU A 239 27.98 -16.38 -0.02
N GLN A 240 26.74 -16.59 0.39
CA GLN A 240 25.61 -15.73 0.01
C GLN A 240 25.87 -14.26 0.38
N ASP A 241 26.38 -14.02 1.58
CA ASP A 241 26.74 -12.71 2.10
C ASP A 241 27.82 -12.03 1.24
N VAL A 242 28.84 -12.77 0.82
CA VAL A 242 29.87 -12.28 -0.11
C VAL A 242 29.26 -11.96 -1.47
N LEU A 243 28.46 -12.87 -2.03
CA LEU A 243 27.86 -12.66 -3.35
C LEU A 243 26.89 -11.46 -3.37
N HIS A 244 26.08 -11.26 -2.33
CA HIS A 244 25.24 -10.07 -2.20
C HIS A 244 26.08 -8.79 -2.23
N THR A 245 27.20 -8.77 -1.51
CA THR A 245 28.10 -7.60 -1.46
C THR A 245 28.72 -7.32 -2.83
N LEU A 246 29.17 -8.36 -3.53
CA LEU A 246 29.76 -8.23 -4.86
C LEU A 246 28.74 -7.79 -5.92
N VAL A 247 27.54 -8.36 -5.90
CA VAL A 247 26.52 -8.09 -6.92
C VAL A 247 25.78 -6.78 -6.66
N GLU A 248 25.27 -6.56 -5.44
CA GLU A 248 24.48 -5.37 -5.11
C GLU A 248 25.36 -4.16 -4.80
N GLY A 249 26.50 -4.39 -4.16
CA GLY A 249 27.42 -3.32 -3.74
C GLY A 249 28.41 -2.91 -4.83
N LEU A 250 29.03 -3.88 -5.49
CA LEU A 250 30.13 -3.63 -6.45
C LEU A 250 29.76 -3.82 -7.92
N ASN A 251 28.54 -4.30 -8.22
CA ASN A 251 28.07 -4.60 -9.59
C ASN A 251 29.03 -5.51 -10.39
N VAL A 252 29.52 -6.57 -9.74
CA VAL A 252 30.43 -7.54 -10.36
C VAL A 252 29.76 -8.30 -11.52
N SER A 253 30.57 -8.70 -12.51
CA SER A 253 30.12 -9.49 -13.66
C SER A 253 29.55 -10.86 -13.25
N THR A 254 28.56 -11.36 -13.98
CA THR A 254 27.96 -12.67 -13.71
C THR A 254 28.93 -13.83 -13.92
N ASP A 255 29.92 -13.65 -14.79
CA ASP A 255 30.97 -14.66 -15.01
C ASP A 255 31.87 -14.80 -13.78
N LEU A 256 32.28 -13.68 -13.16
CA LEU A 256 33.03 -13.72 -11.92
C LEU A 256 32.21 -14.35 -10.78
N VAL A 257 30.91 -14.05 -10.69
CA VAL A 257 30.00 -14.72 -9.74
C VAL A 257 30.04 -16.24 -9.94
N ARG A 258 29.91 -16.72 -11.19
CA ARG A 258 30.00 -18.14 -11.52
C ARG A 258 31.34 -18.75 -11.10
N ARG A 259 32.47 -18.09 -11.41
CA ARG A 259 33.81 -18.52 -11.02
C ARG A 259 33.97 -18.61 -9.50
N ILE A 260 33.43 -17.65 -8.75
CA ILE A 260 33.47 -17.65 -7.28
C ILE A 260 32.71 -18.85 -6.71
N VAL A 261 31.50 -19.12 -7.19
CA VAL A 261 30.70 -20.26 -6.73
C VAL A 261 31.36 -21.58 -7.09
N GLN A 262 31.94 -21.68 -8.29
CA GLN A 262 32.69 -22.86 -8.70
C GLN A 262 33.90 -23.10 -7.78
N ARG A 263 34.67 -22.06 -7.45
CA ARG A 263 35.77 -22.16 -6.47
C ARG A 263 35.29 -22.61 -5.10
N PHE A 264 34.14 -22.11 -4.64
CA PHE A 264 33.55 -22.57 -3.39
C PHE A 264 33.21 -24.06 -3.45
N LEU A 265 32.56 -24.53 -4.53
CA LEU A 265 32.23 -25.95 -4.70
C LEU A 265 33.47 -26.84 -4.77
N GLU A 266 34.55 -26.39 -5.42
CA GLU A 266 35.84 -27.12 -5.47
C GLU A 266 36.48 -27.32 -4.09
N THR A 267 36.18 -26.46 -3.12
CA THR A 267 36.66 -26.61 -1.74
C THR A 267 35.78 -27.49 -0.86
N ARG A 268 34.61 -27.93 -1.35
CA ARG A 268 33.68 -28.79 -0.62
C ARG A 268 33.82 -30.24 -1.04
N GLU A 269 33.13 -31.12 -0.30
CA GLU A 269 33.05 -32.52 -0.66
C GLU A 269 32.42 -32.66 -2.06
N PRO A 270 32.84 -33.66 -2.88
CA PRO A 270 32.37 -33.81 -4.26
C PRO A 270 30.84 -33.91 -4.41
N ASP A 271 30.15 -34.37 -3.37
CA ASP A 271 28.69 -34.55 -3.33
C ASP A 271 27.95 -33.37 -2.70
N TYR A 272 28.66 -32.30 -2.34
CA TYR A 272 28.06 -31.12 -1.73
C TYR A 272 27.16 -30.39 -2.73
N LYS A 273 25.92 -30.12 -2.33
CA LYS A 273 24.94 -29.37 -3.10
C LYS A 273 24.64 -28.05 -2.43
N LEU A 274 24.60 -26.98 -3.23
CA LEU A 274 24.11 -25.69 -2.76
C LEU A 274 22.66 -25.81 -2.27
N SER A 275 22.34 -25.09 -1.21
CA SER A 275 20.97 -24.88 -0.79
C SER A 275 20.14 -24.23 -1.89
N ASN A 276 18.84 -24.53 -1.89
CA ASN A 276 17.89 -23.93 -2.83
C ASN A 276 17.87 -22.39 -2.74
N GLY A 277 18.17 -21.82 -1.56
CA GLY A 277 18.27 -20.38 -1.35
C GLY A 277 19.41 -19.75 -2.16
N THR A 278 20.60 -20.36 -2.14
CA THR A 278 21.73 -19.88 -2.94
C THR A 278 21.46 -20.01 -4.42
N ILE A 279 20.86 -21.13 -4.84
CA ILE A 279 20.56 -21.36 -6.26
C ILE A 279 19.53 -20.35 -6.76
N THR A 280 18.48 -20.09 -5.98
CA THR A 280 17.46 -19.06 -6.30
C THR A 280 18.11 -17.68 -6.42
N PHE A 281 19.02 -17.34 -5.50
CA PHE A 281 19.78 -16.10 -5.56
C PHE A 281 20.64 -16.03 -6.83
N LEU A 282 21.37 -17.09 -7.20
CA LEU A 282 22.18 -17.12 -8.42
C LEU A 282 21.33 -16.97 -9.68
N LEU A 283 20.19 -17.67 -9.75
CA LEU A 283 19.21 -17.51 -10.82
C LEU A 283 18.76 -16.04 -10.94
N HIS A 284 18.49 -15.39 -9.81
CA HIS A 284 18.12 -13.97 -9.78
C HIS A 284 19.24 -13.07 -10.32
N VAL A 285 20.47 -13.28 -9.88
CA VAL A 285 21.65 -12.48 -10.30
C VAL A 285 21.86 -12.59 -11.81
N HIS A 286 21.89 -13.80 -12.36
CA HIS A 286 22.13 -14.02 -13.79
C HIS A 286 21.00 -13.40 -14.64
N ARG A 287 19.74 -13.53 -14.22
CA ARG A 287 18.61 -12.92 -14.94
C ARG A 287 18.62 -11.40 -14.90
N LYS A 288 18.93 -10.82 -13.75
CA LYS A 288 19.00 -9.37 -13.60
C LYS A 288 20.05 -8.76 -14.54
N ALA A 289 21.13 -9.49 -14.81
CA ALA A 289 22.15 -9.11 -15.76
C ALA A 289 21.83 -9.45 -17.24
N GLY A 290 20.75 -10.19 -17.51
CA GLY A 290 20.41 -10.68 -18.85
C GLY A 290 21.25 -11.87 -19.33
N ASP A 291 21.89 -12.61 -18.43
CA ASP A 291 22.65 -13.83 -18.73
C ASP A 291 21.74 -15.06 -18.65
N ASP A 292 20.97 -15.29 -19.72
CA ASP A 292 20.03 -16.41 -19.81
C ASP A 292 20.74 -17.77 -19.71
N SER A 293 21.97 -17.87 -20.24
CA SER A 293 22.77 -19.10 -20.19
C SER A 293 23.18 -19.49 -18.77
N GLY A 294 23.59 -18.50 -17.97
CA GLY A 294 23.90 -18.72 -16.56
C GLY A 294 22.66 -19.07 -15.75
N ALA A 295 21.51 -18.48 -16.07
CA ALA A 295 20.26 -18.84 -15.42
C ALA A 295 19.86 -20.29 -15.75
N GLU A 296 19.98 -20.73 -17.00
CA GLU A 296 19.69 -22.13 -17.41
C GLU A 296 20.62 -23.14 -16.73
N TYR A 297 21.91 -22.80 -16.60
CA TYR A 297 22.88 -23.62 -15.87
C TYR A 297 22.47 -23.84 -14.41
N TRP A 298 22.10 -22.78 -13.69
CA TRP A 298 21.72 -22.91 -12.28
C TRP A 298 20.34 -23.54 -12.08
N SER A 299 19.42 -23.44 -13.04
CA SER A 299 18.14 -24.18 -12.97
C SER A 299 18.35 -25.67 -13.14
N THR A 300 19.23 -26.07 -14.06
CA THR A 300 19.57 -27.49 -14.26
C THR A 300 20.39 -28.07 -13.11
N TYR A 301 21.23 -27.26 -12.45
CA TYR A 301 21.97 -27.65 -11.25
C TYR A 301 21.05 -28.11 -10.09
N SER A 302 19.84 -27.53 -9.98
CA SER A 302 18.85 -27.91 -8.96
C SER A 302 18.14 -29.23 -9.23
N SER A 303 18.15 -29.69 -10.49
CA SER A 303 17.42 -30.90 -10.88
C SER A 303 18.16 -32.11 -10.31
N PRO A 304 17.61 -32.82 -9.30
CA PRO A 304 18.31 -33.94 -8.73
C PRO A 304 18.48 -35.02 -9.80
N SER A 305 19.67 -35.63 -9.82
CA SER A 305 19.84 -36.98 -10.39
C SER A 305 18.64 -37.84 -10.00
N PRO A 306 18.01 -38.57 -10.95
CA PRO A 306 16.68 -39.16 -10.81
C PRO A 306 16.50 -39.77 -9.44
N ARG A 307 15.66 -39.12 -8.63
CA ARG A 307 15.40 -39.55 -7.26
C ARG A 307 14.95 -41.01 -7.34
N PRO A 308 15.60 -41.97 -6.65
CA PRO A 308 15.09 -43.32 -6.60
C PRO A 308 13.62 -43.27 -6.17
N PRO A 309 12.75 -44.11 -6.77
CA PRO A 309 11.31 -44.05 -6.55
C PRO A 309 11.03 -43.98 -5.04
N PRO A 310 10.17 -43.05 -4.60
CA PRO A 310 9.92 -42.83 -3.19
C PRO A 310 9.53 -44.15 -2.52
N SER A 311 10.23 -44.49 -1.44
CA SER A 311 9.87 -45.63 -0.61
C SER A 311 8.41 -45.44 -0.16
N PRO A 312 7.53 -46.46 -0.30
CA PRO A 312 6.08 -46.34 -0.09
C PRO A 312 5.64 -46.00 1.35
N ALA A 313 6.57 -45.68 2.25
CA ALA A 313 6.32 -45.45 3.68
C ALA A 313 6.63 -44.02 4.17
N GLU A 314 7.22 -43.14 3.35
CA GLU A 314 7.40 -41.74 3.75
C GLU A 314 6.14 -40.95 3.39
N GLU A 315 5.41 -40.51 4.43
CA GLU A 315 4.35 -39.52 4.30
C GLU A 315 4.85 -38.35 3.45
N PRO A 316 3.99 -37.73 2.62
CA PRO A 316 4.38 -36.59 1.80
C PRO A 316 4.79 -35.44 2.73
N LEU A 317 6.10 -35.35 3.00
CA LEU A 317 6.72 -34.16 3.57
C LEU A 317 6.31 -32.97 2.70
N ASP A 318 6.05 -31.85 3.39
CA ASP A 318 5.52 -30.59 2.86
C ASP A 318 5.77 -30.38 1.36
N PRO A 319 4.74 -29.97 0.58
CA PRO A 319 4.85 -29.78 -0.86
C PRO A 319 6.11 -28.98 -1.15
N VAL A 320 7.09 -29.62 -1.79
CA VAL A 320 8.40 -29.05 -2.07
C VAL A 320 8.16 -27.71 -2.75
N LEU A 321 8.46 -26.60 -2.04
CA LEU A 321 8.37 -25.26 -2.61
C LEU A 321 9.19 -25.25 -3.89
N HIS A 322 8.50 -25.26 -5.03
CA HIS A 322 9.15 -25.36 -6.32
C HIS A 322 10.04 -24.13 -6.50
N PRO A 323 11.30 -24.28 -6.96
CA PRO A 323 12.26 -23.18 -7.08
C PRO A 323 11.72 -22.01 -7.92
N TYR A 324 10.79 -22.30 -8.84
CA TYR A 324 10.11 -21.31 -9.67
C TYR A 324 9.25 -20.32 -8.87
N THR A 325 8.69 -20.73 -7.74
CA THR A 325 7.74 -19.91 -6.97
C THR A 325 8.51 -18.89 -6.13
N THR A 326 9.58 -19.33 -5.45
CA THR A 326 10.55 -18.46 -4.78
C THR A 326 11.20 -17.48 -5.76
N LEU A 327 11.59 -17.98 -6.94
CA LEU A 327 12.14 -17.12 -7.99
C LEU A 327 11.14 -16.05 -8.42
N LEU A 328 9.85 -16.37 -8.56
CA LEU A 328 8.84 -15.38 -8.94
C LEU A 328 8.50 -14.40 -7.82
N GLU A 329 8.48 -14.86 -6.56
CA GLU A 329 8.33 -13.97 -5.40
C GLU A 329 9.49 -12.97 -5.34
N ASP A 330 10.73 -13.43 -5.46
CA ASP A 330 11.91 -12.57 -5.51
C ASP A 330 11.83 -11.61 -6.69
N LEU A 331 11.40 -12.09 -7.85
CA LEU A 331 11.21 -11.23 -9.01
C LEU A 331 10.10 -10.20 -8.79
N THR A 332 8.99 -10.49 -8.10
CA THR A 332 7.97 -9.45 -7.85
C THR A 332 8.53 -8.24 -7.12
N THR A 333 9.58 -8.42 -6.31
CA THR A 333 10.30 -7.31 -5.67
C THR A 333 11.16 -6.52 -6.68
N SER A 334 11.71 -7.17 -7.70
CA SER A 334 12.62 -6.58 -8.70
C SER A 334 11.97 -6.12 -10.01
N GLN A 335 10.65 -6.29 -10.19
CA GLN A 335 9.92 -5.95 -11.43
C GLN A 335 10.51 -6.62 -12.70
N PRO A 336 10.50 -7.96 -12.81
CA PRO A 336 11.03 -8.71 -13.94
C PRO A 336 10.42 -8.26 -15.27
N THR A 337 11.20 -8.47 -16.32
CA THR A 337 10.70 -8.42 -17.69
C THR A 337 9.71 -9.56 -17.94
N PHE A 338 8.79 -9.35 -18.90
CA PHE A 338 7.79 -10.35 -19.28
C PHE A 338 8.40 -11.68 -19.76
N SER A 339 9.60 -11.64 -20.34
CA SER A 339 10.33 -12.83 -20.77
C SER A 339 10.57 -13.82 -19.62
N VAL A 340 10.79 -13.31 -18.40
CA VAL A 340 11.08 -14.16 -17.24
C VAL A 340 9.83 -14.92 -16.77
N TYR A 341 8.66 -14.27 -16.77
CA TYR A 341 7.39 -14.97 -16.49
C TYR A 341 7.07 -15.99 -17.57
N LYS A 342 7.27 -15.64 -18.84
CA LYS A 342 7.03 -16.54 -19.96
C LYS A 342 7.90 -17.78 -19.86
N TRP A 343 9.19 -17.59 -19.59
CA TRP A 343 10.13 -18.69 -19.37
C TRP A 343 9.70 -19.57 -18.19
N ALA A 344 9.30 -18.97 -17.06
CA ALA A 344 8.90 -19.74 -15.87
C ALA A 344 7.62 -20.55 -16.14
N LEU A 345 6.69 -19.99 -16.91
CA LEU A 345 5.50 -20.71 -17.35
C LEU A 345 5.85 -21.83 -18.33
N GLU A 346 6.73 -21.59 -19.30
CA GLU A 346 7.19 -22.59 -20.26
C GLU A 346 7.92 -23.75 -19.55
N HIS A 347 8.72 -23.47 -18.52
CA HIS A 347 9.44 -24.48 -17.74
C HIS A 347 8.51 -25.27 -16.82
N THR A 348 7.59 -24.60 -16.12
CA THR A 348 6.58 -25.31 -15.31
C THR A 348 5.72 -26.22 -16.16
N LEU A 349 5.34 -25.79 -17.38
CA LEU A 349 4.64 -26.64 -18.35
C LEU A 349 5.50 -27.79 -18.89
N ALA A 350 6.79 -27.56 -19.14
CA ALA A 350 7.71 -28.59 -19.65
C ALA A 350 8.00 -29.69 -18.61
N GLU A 351 8.02 -29.33 -17.33
CA GLU A 351 8.24 -30.26 -16.22
C GLU A 351 6.93 -30.89 -15.68
N ASP A 352 5.78 -30.61 -16.30
CA ASP A 352 4.45 -31.03 -15.84
C ASP A 352 4.16 -30.62 -14.38
N VAL A 353 4.68 -29.46 -13.98
CA VAL A 353 4.49 -28.89 -12.65
C VAL A 353 3.30 -27.92 -12.68
N GLU A 354 2.27 -28.22 -11.89
CA GLU A 354 1.12 -27.32 -11.76
C GLU A 354 1.52 -26.00 -11.08
N PRO A 355 1.21 -24.83 -11.70
CA PRO A 355 1.49 -23.54 -11.07
C PRO A 355 0.72 -23.37 -9.75
N ASP A 356 1.42 -22.97 -8.70
CA ASP A 356 0.85 -22.74 -7.38
C ASP A 356 0.23 -21.33 -7.23
N LEU A 357 -0.40 -21.08 -6.08
CA LEU A 357 -0.99 -19.77 -5.80
C LEU A 357 0.03 -18.61 -5.78
N PRO A 358 1.22 -18.73 -5.14
CA PRO A 358 2.30 -17.75 -5.23
C PRO A 358 2.64 -17.33 -6.67
N PHE A 359 2.76 -18.28 -7.60
CA PHE A 359 2.98 -17.99 -9.03
C PHE A 359 1.93 -17.01 -9.58
N PHE A 360 0.65 -17.31 -9.33
CA PHE A 360 -0.43 -16.44 -9.82
C PHE A 360 -0.45 -15.08 -9.12
N ASN A 361 -0.14 -15.02 -7.82
CA ASN A 361 -0.04 -13.75 -7.08
C ASN A 361 1.07 -12.86 -7.65
N ALA A 362 2.21 -13.47 -7.99
CA ALA A 362 3.32 -12.78 -8.61
C ALA A 362 2.94 -12.21 -9.98
N LEU A 363 2.31 -13.03 -10.82
CA LEU A 363 1.83 -12.64 -12.13
C LEU A 363 0.77 -11.53 -12.05
N LEU A 364 -0.19 -11.63 -11.12
CA LEU A 364 -1.20 -10.58 -10.87
C LEU A 364 -0.53 -9.26 -10.47
N ALA A 365 0.42 -9.30 -9.53
CA ALA A 365 1.13 -8.11 -9.09
C ALA A 365 1.88 -7.43 -10.25
N HIS A 366 2.54 -8.23 -11.10
CA HIS A 366 3.21 -7.75 -12.30
C HIS A 366 2.25 -7.11 -13.31
N GLU A 367 1.16 -7.78 -13.67
CA GLU A 367 0.22 -7.26 -14.67
C GLU A 367 -0.50 -5.99 -14.17
N VAL A 368 -0.78 -5.90 -12.85
CA VAL A 368 -1.29 -4.67 -12.22
C VAL A 368 -0.27 -3.51 -12.31
N SER A 369 1.03 -3.80 -12.19
CA SER A 369 2.09 -2.79 -12.34
C SER A 369 2.15 -2.23 -13.77
N ARG A 370 1.98 -3.11 -14.78
CA ARG A 370 1.94 -2.78 -16.21
C ARG A 370 0.61 -2.18 -16.68
N ARG A 371 -0.39 -2.11 -15.79
CA ARG A 371 -1.74 -1.59 -16.04
C ARG A 371 -2.52 -2.40 -17.10
N LYS A 372 -2.17 -3.67 -17.30
CA LYS A 372 -2.89 -4.61 -18.16
C LYS A 372 -4.05 -5.25 -17.39
N TYR A 373 -5.04 -4.44 -17.05
CA TYR A 373 -6.12 -4.84 -16.14
C TYR A 373 -7.05 -5.91 -16.74
N ASP A 374 -7.15 -5.98 -18.07
CA ASP A 374 -7.82 -7.04 -18.81
C ASP A 374 -7.23 -8.42 -18.47
N VAL A 375 -5.90 -8.55 -18.55
CA VAL A 375 -5.20 -9.79 -18.22
C VAL A 375 -5.36 -10.12 -16.73
N VAL A 376 -5.24 -9.12 -15.85
CA VAL A 376 -5.43 -9.28 -14.39
C VAL A 376 -6.79 -9.88 -14.07
N PHE A 377 -7.87 -9.37 -14.68
CA PHE A 377 -9.21 -9.86 -14.40
C PHE A 377 -9.49 -11.23 -15.04
N GLU A 378 -8.85 -11.57 -16.16
CA GLU A 378 -8.96 -12.92 -16.73
C GLU A 378 -8.22 -13.96 -15.87
N ILE A 379 -7.02 -13.64 -15.37
CA ILE A 379 -6.30 -14.50 -14.40
C ILE A 379 -7.14 -14.70 -13.14
N TYR A 380 -7.70 -13.62 -12.60
CA TYR A 380 -8.58 -13.69 -11.43
C TYR A 380 -9.79 -14.60 -11.67
N ARG A 381 -10.43 -14.47 -12.84
CA ARG A 381 -11.59 -15.29 -13.20
C ARG A 381 -11.20 -16.77 -13.35
N LEU A 382 -10.02 -17.05 -13.90
CA LEU A 382 -9.47 -18.40 -14.00
C LEU A 382 -9.23 -19.01 -12.60
N LEU A 383 -8.63 -18.25 -11.68
CA LEU A 383 -8.41 -18.67 -10.29
C LEU A 383 -9.72 -18.98 -9.58
N MET A 384 -10.72 -18.11 -9.73
CA MET A 384 -12.04 -18.32 -9.14
C MET A 384 -12.75 -19.55 -9.74
N ALA A 385 -12.59 -19.81 -11.04
CA ALA A 385 -13.17 -20.97 -11.72
C ALA A 385 -12.48 -22.29 -11.35
N LYS A 386 -11.16 -22.28 -11.15
CA LYS A 386 -10.33 -23.45 -10.82
C LYS A 386 -9.93 -23.49 -9.35
N ARG A 387 -10.78 -22.96 -8.45
CA ARG A 387 -10.49 -22.93 -7.02
C ARG A 387 -10.35 -24.35 -6.45
N THR A 388 -9.13 -24.75 -6.13
CA THR A 388 -8.81 -25.96 -5.37
C THR A 388 -8.27 -25.56 -3.99
N ALA A 389 -8.04 -26.52 -3.10
CA ALA A 389 -7.38 -26.22 -1.81
C ALA A 389 -5.97 -25.64 -2.00
N ALA A 390 -5.24 -26.07 -3.04
CA ALA A 390 -3.89 -25.61 -3.34
C ALA A 390 -3.85 -24.21 -3.99
N VAL A 391 -4.85 -23.87 -4.80
CA VAL A 391 -4.90 -22.60 -5.57
C VAL A 391 -6.02 -21.67 -5.08
N ARG A 392 -6.42 -21.80 -3.81
CA ARG A 392 -7.47 -20.96 -3.22
C ARG A 392 -6.98 -19.52 -3.08
N PRO A 393 -7.67 -18.51 -3.61
CA PRO A 393 -7.25 -17.11 -3.48
C PRO A 393 -7.07 -16.66 -2.03
N HIS A 394 -5.93 -16.03 -1.73
CA HIS A 394 -5.59 -15.47 -0.41
C HIS A 394 -5.64 -13.94 -0.40
N ALA A 395 -5.38 -13.32 0.76
CA ALA A 395 -5.30 -11.85 0.88
C ALA A 395 -4.33 -11.23 -0.13
N GLN A 396 -3.21 -11.90 -0.41
CA GLN A 396 -2.23 -11.52 -1.43
C GLN A 396 -2.77 -11.56 -2.86
N THR A 397 -3.77 -12.39 -3.14
CA THR A 397 -4.46 -12.46 -4.44
C THR A 397 -5.47 -11.32 -4.57
N PHE A 398 -6.30 -11.11 -3.55
CA PHE A 398 -7.35 -10.09 -3.55
C PHE A 398 -6.80 -8.66 -3.50
N ALA A 399 -5.65 -8.42 -2.86
CA ALA A 399 -5.07 -7.09 -2.71
C ALA A 399 -4.69 -6.43 -4.07
N PRO A 400 -3.99 -7.10 -5.01
CA PRO A 400 -3.80 -6.63 -6.38
C PRO A 400 -5.11 -6.37 -7.14
N ILE A 401 -6.13 -7.22 -6.98
CA ILE A 401 -7.44 -7.03 -7.64
C ILE A 401 -8.12 -5.76 -7.15
N PHE A 402 -8.19 -5.56 -5.83
CA PHE A 402 -8.71 -4.30 -5.28
C PHE A 402 -7.84 -3.09 -5.68
N ARG A 403 -6.52 -3.25 -5.81
CA ARG A 403 -5.63 -2.18 -6.31
C ARG A 403 -5.96 -1.82 -7.76
N ALA A 404 -6.21 -2.80 -8.62
CA ALA A 404 -6.65 -2.58 -10.00
C ALA A 404 -8.00 -1.85 -10.03
N LEU A 405 -9.00 -2.37 -9.32
CA LEU A 405 -10.34 -1.77 -9.23
C LEU A 405 -10.29 -0.34 -8.68
N HIS A 406 -9.47 -0.07 -7.67
CA HIS A 406 -9.27 1.27 -7.13
C HIS A 406 -8.73 2.23 -8.20
N ARG A 407 -7.70 1.83 -8.96
CA ARG A 407 -7.14 2.66 -10.04
C ARG A 407 -8.15 2.93 -11.16
N LEU A 408 -9.02 1.96 -11.45
CA LEU A 408 -10.13 2.13 -12.40
C LEU A 408 -11.26 3.03 -11.88
N SER A 409 -11.37 3.16 -10.56
CA SER A 409 -12.36 3.99 -9.87
C SER A 409 -11.88 5.41 -9.58
N CYS A 410 -10.57 5.67 -9.72
CA CYS A 410 -10.02 7.02 -9.63
C CYS A 410 -10.64 7.97 -10.67
N SER A 411 -10.46 9.28 -10.45
CA SER A 411 -11.05 10.32 -11.28
C SER A 411 -10.80 10.11 -12.79
N HIS A 412 -11.77 10.52 -13.61
CA HIS A 412 -11.65 10.44 -15.07
C HIS A 412 -10.38 11.12 -15.60
N ARG A 413 -9.97 12.24 -14.96
CA ARG A 413 -8.70 12.92 -15.27
C ARG A 413 -7.49 12.02 -15.07
N TYR A 414 -7.42 11.30 -13.94
CA TYR A 414 -6.35 10.35 -13.67
C TYR A 414 -6.30 9.24 -14.73
N ARG A 415 -7.46 8.67 -15.08
CA ARG A 415 -7.53 7.61 -16.11
C ARG A 415 -7.07 8.10 -17.49
N ARG A 416 -7.54 9.27 -17.93
CA ARG A 416 -7.15 9.88 -19.21
C ARG A 416 -5.64 10.17 -19.26
N MET A 417 -5.09 10.77 -18.21
CA MET A 417 -3.65 11.10 -18.12
C MET A 417 -2.76 9.85 -18.20
N HIS A 418 -3.28 8.69 -17.78
CA HIS A 418 -2.53 7.44 -17.72
C HIS A 418 -2.92 6.43 -18.79
N GLY A 419 -3.77 6.81 -19.76
CA GLY A 419 -4.22 5.92 -20.83
C GLY A 419 -4.98 4.68 -20.33
N ILE A 420 -5.62 4.76 -19.16
CA ILE A 420 -6.26 3.61 -18.54
C ILE A 420 -7.65 3.41 -19.15
N ARG A 421 -7.83 2.34 -19.92
CA ARG A 421 -9.14 1.86 -20.38
C ARG A 421 -9.73 0.90 -19.35
N VAL A 422 -11.05 0.98 -19.13
CA VAL A 422 -11.78 0.00 -18.31
C VAL A 422 -12.05 -1.23 -19.16
N PRO A 423 -11.55 -2.43 -18.78
CA PRO A 423 -11.86 -3.67 -19.48
C PRO A 423 -13.35 -4.01 -19.43
N GLU A 424 -13.89 -4.64 -20.48
CA GLU A 424 -15.32 -4.99 -20.55
C GLU A 424 -15.75 -5.99 -19.48
N ARG A 425 -14.86 -6.94 -19.13
CA ARG A 425 -15.10 -7.99 -18.13
C ARG A 425 -14.60 -7.61 -16.73
N THR A 426 -14.64 -6.33 -16.37
CA THR A 426 -14.21 -5.89 -15.04
C THR A 426 -15.18 -6.39 -13.96
N PRO A 427 -14.73 -7.18 -12.97
CA PRO A 427 -15.60 -7.62 -11.88
C PRO A 427 -16.00 -6.43 -10.99
N SER A 428 -17.19 -6.48 -10.40
CA SER A 428 -17.61 -5.45 -9.45
C SER A 428 -16.81 -5.54 -8.15
N ALA A 429 -16.56 -4.42 -7.47
CA ALA A 429 -15.87 -4.47 -6.18
C ALA A 429 -16.67 -5.22 -5.11
N ARG A 430 -18.01 -5.16 -5.17
CA ARG A 430 -18.90 -5.93 -4.28
C ARG A 430 -18.76 -7.44 -4.50
N SER A 431 -18.69 -7.90 -5.76
CA SER A 431 -18.51 -9.33 -6.07
C SER A 431 -17.14 -9.85 -5.65
N VAL A 432 -16.05 -9.10 -5.89
CA VAL A 432 -14.71 -9.49 -5.42
C VAL A 432 -14.66 -9.59 -3.90
N TYR A 433 -15.34 -8.68 -3.19
CA TYR A 433 -15.46 -8.75 -1.74
C TYR A 433 -16.26 -9.96 -1.26
N ARG A 434 -17.36 -10.28 -1.94
CA ARG A 434 -18.13 -11.50 -1.68
C ARG A 434 -17.28 -12.75 -1.88
N ASP A 435 -16.56 -12.84 -2.98
CA ASP A 435 -15.65 -13.95 -3.29
C ASP A 435 -14.59 -14.14 -2.21
N MET A 436 -14.01 -13.03 -1.71
CA MET A 436 -13.08 -13.05 -0.58
C MET A 436 -13.72 -13.61 0.70
N LEU A 437 -14.96 -13.22 1.03
CA LEU A 437 -15.66 -13.78 2.18
C LEU A 437 -16.04 -15.25 1.97
N THR A 438 -16.42 -15.65 0.75
CA THR A 438 -16.67 -17.06 0.41
C THR A 438 -15.43 -17.91 0.66
N CYS A 439 -14.27 -17.48 0.13
CA CYS A 439 -13.00 -18.18 0.34
C CYS A 439 -12.62 -18.25 1.82
N HIS A 440 -12.90 -17.19 2.60
CA HIS A 440 -12.66 -17.19 4.05
C HIS A 440 -13.53 -18.20 4.81
N VAL A 441 -14.82 -18.29 4.47
CA VAL A 441 -15.75 -19.26 5.08
C VAL A 441 -15.36 -20.69 4.71
N GLU A 442 -14.96 -20.93 3.46
CA GLU A 442 -14.48 -22.23 2.99
C GLU A 442 -13.18 -22.65 3.71
N GLU A 443 -12.23 -21.74 3.87
CA GLU A 443 -10.95 -21.96 4.56
C GLU A 443 -11.12 -22.24 6.05
N THR A 444 -12.11 -21.62 6.66
CA THR A 444 -12.40 -21.79 8.09
C THR A 444 -13.41 -22.91 8.36
N HIS A 445 -13.78 -23.70 7.35
CA HIS A 445 -14.78 -24.77 7.43
C HIS A 445 -16.09 -24.30 8.09
N GLY A 446 -16.60 -23.13 7.69
CA GLY A 446 -17.82 -22.55 8.25
C GLY A 446 -17.66 -21.88 9.62
N LYS A 447 -16.44 -21.69 10.12
CA LYS A 447 -16.17 -21.01 11.40
C LYS A 447 -15.58 -19.61 11.15
N PRO A 448 -16.40 -18.60 10.79
CA PRO A 448 -15.92 -17.28 10.37
C PRO A 448 -15.04 -16.56 11.42
N ASN A 449 -15.20 -16.89 12.70
CA ASN A 449 -14.37 -16.28 13.76
C ASN A 449 -12.94 -16.86 13.83
N THR A 450 -12.55 -17.78 12.95
CA THR A 450 -11.20 -18.37 12.92
C THR A 450 -10.31 -17.53 12.00
N PRO A 451 -9.06 -17.22 12.37
CA PRO A 451 -8.15 -16.53 11.45
C PRO A 451 -7.87 -17.39 10.21
N SER A 452 -7.68 -16.75 9.05
CA SER A 452 -7.37 -17.41 7.78
C SER A 452 -6.40 -16.55 6.96
N PRO A 453 -5.62 -17.11 6.02
CA PRO A 453 -4.79 -16.34 5.09
C PRO A 453 -5.59 -15.53 4.06
N VAL A 454 -6.89 -15.81 3.90
CA VAL A 454 -7.76 -15.15 2.92
C VAL A 454 -8.13 -13.73 3.34
N LEU A 455 -8.47 -13.55 4.62
CA LEU A 455 -8.97 -12.31 5.17
C LEU A 455 -7.98 -11.76 6.19
N ASP A 456 -7.30 -10.67 5.82
CA ASP A 456 -6.45 -9.91 6.72
C ASP A 456 -6.85 -8.42 6.74
N ARG A 457 -6.24 -7.66 7.65
CA ARG A 457 -6.49 -6.22 7.75
C ARG A 457 -6.06 -5.47 6.49
N THR A 458 -5.01 -5.93 5.81
CA THR A 458 -4.40 -5.20 4.70
C THR A 458 -5.29 -5.24 3.46
N VAL A 459 -5.84 -6.40 3.11
CA VAL A 459 -6.79 -6.59 2.01
C VAL A 459 -8.11 -5.88 2.29
N LEU A 460 -8.59 -5.90 3.54
CA LEU A 460 -9.79 -5.15 3.92
C LEU A 460 -9.59 -3.64 3.73
N HIS A 461 -8.42 -3.11 4.08
CA HIS A 461 -8.07 -1.72 3.80
C HIS A 461 -7.97 -1.43 2.30
N ARG A 462 -7.56 -2.39 1.47
CA ARG A 462 -7.60 -2.22 0.00
C ARG A 462 -9.05 -2.17 -0.49
N ALA A 463 -9.90 -3.08 -0.05
CA ALA A 463 -11.33 -3.10 -0.39
C ALA A 463 -12.04 -1.81 0.02
N LEU A 464 -11.85 -1.37 1.27
CA LEU A 464 -12.45 -0.15 1.80
C LEU A 464 -12.02 1.07 0.99
N ARG A 465 -10.73 1.16 0.60
CA ARG A 465 -10.24 2.24 -0.25
C ARG A 465 -10.94 2.25 -1.61
N THR A 466 -11.16 1.08 -2.20
CA THR A 466 -11.88 0.92 -3.48
C THR A 466 -13.33 1.40 -3.34
N PHE A 467 -14.07 0.96 -2.32
CA PHE A 467 -15.46 1.40 -2.10
C PHE A 467 -15.56 2.91 -1.88
N MET A 468 -14.65 3.49 -1.07
CA MET A 468 -14.63 4.93 -0.84
C MET A 468 -14.30 5.74 -2.11
N ALA A 469 -13.42 5.22 -2.97
CA ALA A 469 -13.10 5.84 -4.26
C ALA A 469 -14.28 5.77 -5.25
N GLN A 470 -15.06 4.69 -5.22
CA GLN A 470 -16.29 4.53 -6.01
C GLN A 470 -17.48 5.33 -5.43
N HIS A 471 -17.32 5.92 -4.24
CA HIS A 471 -18.40 6.53 -3.46
C HIS A 471 -19.53 5.56 -3.10
N ASP A 472 -19.23 4.25 -3.05
CA ASP A 472 -20.16 3.21 -2.60
C ASP A 472 -20.11 3.09 -1.06
N TYR A 473 -20.73 4.06 -0.40
CA TYR A 473 -20.73 4.16 1.07
C TYR A 473 -21.46 2.99 1.75
N ALA A 474 -22.40 2.35 1.06
CA ALA A 474 -23.11 1.17 1.57
C ALA A 474 -22.20 -0.07 1.59
N ALA A 475 -21.40 -0.27 0.54
CA ALA A 475 -20.39 -1.31 0.54
C ALA A 475 -19.27 -1.02 1.55
N ALA A 476 -18.81 0.24 1.64
CA ALA A 476 -17.84 0.65 2.67
C ALA A 476 -18.37 0.39 4.09
N TYR A 477 -19.65 0.66 4.35
CA TYR A 477 -20.31 0.37 5.63
C TYR A 477 -20.27 -1.13 5.94
N THR A 478 -20.63 -1.96 4.97
CA THR A 478 -20.60 -3.43 5.11
C THR A 478 -19.17 -3.93 5.37
N ALA A 479 -18.18 -3.40 4.66
CA ALA A 479 -16.77 -3.74 4.85
C ALA A 479 -16.25 -3.33 6.24
N VAL A 480 -16.65 -2.17 6.75
CA VAL A 480 -16.29 -1.72 8.12
C VAL A 480 -16.89 -2.63 9.19
N ARG A 481 -18.09 -3.20 8.96
CA ARG A 481 -18.69 -4.17 9.89
C ARG A 481 -17.94 -5.50 9.97
N ALA A 482 -17.06 -5.80 9.00
CA ALA A 482 -16.21 -6.99 9.05
C ALA A 482 -15.36 -7.04 10.34
N PHE A 483 -14.95 -5.90 10.89
CA PHE A 483 -14.23 -5.85 12.18
C PHE A 483 -15.05 -6.40 13.36
N TRP A 484 -16.38 -6.34 13.31
CA TRP A 484 -17.26 -6.99 14.30
C TRP A 484 -17.45 -8.47 14.02
N TYR A 485 -17.58 -8.85 12.74
CA TYR A 485 -17.89 -10.22 12.36
C TYR A 485 -16.67 -11.15 12.41
N PHE A 486 -15.46 -10.63 12.17
CA PHE A 486 -14.23 -11.41 12.10
C PHE A 486 -13.12 -10.83 13.01
N PRO A 487 -13.37 -10.66 14.33
CA PRO A 487 -12.44 -9.99 15.23
C PRO A 487 -11.11 -10.74 15.38
N ALA A 488 -11.09 -12.06 15.23
CA ALA A 488 -9.85 -12.84 15.31
C ALA A 488 -8.94 -12.64 14.10
N ALA A 489 -9.51 -12.46 12.90
CA ALA A 489 -8.76 -12.25 11.66
C ALA A 489 -8.32 -10.78 11.51
N LEU A 490 -9.21 -9.84 11.84
CA LEU A 490 -9.00 -8.40 11.55
C LEU A 490 -8.53 -7.59 12.76
N GLY A 491 -8.81 -8.07 13.98
CA GLY A 491 -8.68 -7.29 15.20
C GLY A 491 -9.70 -6.15 15.26
N GLN A 492 -9.37 -5.10 16.02
CA GLN A 492 -10.14 -3.85 16.06
C GLN A 492 -9.67 -2.85 14.99
N PRO A 493 -10.50 -1.86 14.60
CA PRO A 493 -10.08 -0.76 13.75
C PRO A 493 -8.83 -0.03 14.28
N SER A 494 -7.83 0.09 13.42
CA SER A 494 -6.62 0.88 13.68
C SER A 494 -6.76 2.34 13.21
N MET A 495 -5.82 3.20 13.61
CA MET A 495 -5.71 4.58 13.08
C MET A 495 -5.72 4.63 11.55
N THR A 496 -5.06 3.68 10.87
CA THR A 496 -5.05 3.57 9.41
C THR A 496 -6.46 3.40 8.83
N THR A 497 -7.33 2.66 9.53
CA THR A 497 -8.73 2.45 9.13
C THR A 497 -9.49 3.78 9.16
N TYR A 498 -9.34 4.54 10.24
CA TYR A 498 -9.95 5.86 10.40
C TYR A 498 -9.43 6.86 9.36
N ARG A 499 -8.10 6.95 9.19
CA ARG A 499 -7.48 7.83 8.19
C ARG A 499 -7.94 7.51 6.77
N LEU A 500 -8.20 6.24 6.46
CA LEU A 500 -8.73 5.84 5.17
C LEU A 500 -10.15 6.40 4.98
N VAL A 501 -11.09 6.11 5.89
CA VAL A 501 -12.49 6.54 5.76
C VAL A 501 -12.60 8.06 5.80
N TYR A 502 -12.10 8.69 6.85
CA TYR A 502 -12.18 10.13 7.02
C TYR A 502 -11.34 10.89 5.98
N GLY A 503 -10.15 10.37 5.63
CA GLY A 503 -9.32 10.97 4.59
C GLY A 503 -9.99 10.94 3.21
N SER A 504 -10.71 9.88 2.86
CA SER A 504 -11.49 9.82 1.63
C SER A 504 -12.67 10.80 1.63
N LEU A 505 -13.39 10.94 2.75
CA LEU A 505 -14.49 11.91 2.88
C LEU A 505 -13.97 13.35 2.79
N LEU A 506 -12.91 13.68 3.56
CA LEU A 506 -12.25 14.99 3.53
C LEU A 506 -11.66 15.28 2.16
N GLY A 507 -11.08 14.29 1.47
CA GLY A 507 -10.61 14.43 0.10
C GLY A 507 -11.73 14.81 -0.87
N ARG A 508 -12.90 14.18 -0.76
CA ARG A 508 -14.09 14.54 -1.55
C ARG A 508 -14.58 15.95 -1.22
N ILE A 509 -14.61 16.33 0.06
CA ILE A 509 -14.96 17.70 0.49
C ILE A 509 -13.98 18.70 -0.13
N ARG A 510 -12.66 18.49 -0.01
CA ARG A 510 -11.63 19.37 -0.60
C ARG A 510 -11.77 19.55 -2.10
N LEU A 511 -12.17 18.50 -2.83
CA LEU A 511 -12.39 18.58 -4.28
C LEU A 511 -13.67 19.34 -4.65
N GLN A 512 -14.72 19.28 -3.83
CA GLN A 512 -16.00 19.91 -4.14
C GLN A 512 -16.10 21.34 -3.58
N PHE A 513 -15.49 21.59 -2.42
CA PHE A 513 -15.67 22.79 -1.62
C PHE A 513 -15.26 24.10 -2.31
N PRO A 514 -14.08 24.22 -2.95
CA PRO A 514 -13.67 25.45 -3.64
C PRO A 514 -14.61 25.86 -4.78
N HIS A 515 -15.34 24.89 -5.34
CA HIS A 515 -16.24 25.10 -6.46
C HIS A 515 -17.69 25.31 -6.03
N ILE A 516 -18.01 25.28 -4.72
CA ILE A 516 -19.39 25.45 -4.25
C ILE A 516 -19.92 26.83 -4.65
N GLY A 517 -19.19 27.91 -4.36
CA GLY A 517 -19.62 29.27 -4.70
C GLY A 517 -19.93 29.44 -6.20
N ALA A 518 -19.02 29.00 -7.07
CA ALA A 518 -19.21 29.06 -8.51
C ALA A 518 -20.38 28.19 -9.00
N ARG A 519 -20.61 27.01 -8.40
CA ARG A 519 -21.73 26.13 -8.74
C ARG A 519 -23.08 26.71 -8.31
N LEU A 520 -23.15 27.30 -7.13
CA LEU A 520 -24.35 27.98 -6.64
C LEU A 520 -24.68 29.19 -7.53
N GLN A 521 -23.67 29.96 -7.93
CA GLN A 521 -23.83 31.06 -8.90
C GLN A 521 -24.30 30.57 -10.28
N ALA A 522 -23.88 29.37 -10.68
CA ALA A 522 -24.36 28.72 -11.91
C ALA A 522 -25.77 28.11 -11.79
N GLY A 523 -26.49 28.37 -10.68
CA GLY A 523 -27.88 27.92 -10.48
C GLY A 523 -28.01 26.45 -10.08
N LEU A 524 -26.92 25.74 -9.76
CA LEU A 524 -27.04 24.42 -9.15
C LEU A 524 -27.64 24.57 -7.76
N LYS A 525 -28.74 23.85 -7.51
CA LYS A 525 -29.33 23.78 -6.17
C LYS A 525 -28.30 23.23 -5.18
N PRO A 526 -28.14 23.84 -3.99
CA PRO A 526 -27.22 23.35 -2.96
C PRO A 526 -27.45 21.88 -2.61
N ASP A 527 -28.72 21.47 -2.67
CA ASP A 527 -29.28 20.12 -2.55
C ASP A 527 -28.61 19.06 -3.45
N ASN A 528 -28.06 19.47 -4.59
CA ASN A 528 -27.39 18.55 -5.50
C ASN A 528 -25.89 18.37 -5.19
N ILE A 529 -25.35 19.15 -4.25
CA ILE A 529 -23.93 19.13 -3.91
C ILE A 529 -23.71 18.26 -2.67
N TRP A 530 -23.17 17.06 -2.88
CA TRP A 530 -22.92 16.09 -1.81
C TRP A 530 -22.18 16.68 -0.59
N SER A 531 -21.09 17.43 -0.79
CA SER A 531 -20.32 18.00 0.34
C SER A 531 -21.13 19.00 1.14
N TYR A 532 -22.02 19.76 0.48
CA TYR A 532 -22.85 20.77 1.11
C TYR A 532 -23.89 20.13 2.03
N ARG A 533 -24.56 19.07 1.56
CA ARG A 533 -25.51 18.27 2.36
C ARG A 533 -24.84 17.43 3.42
N PHE A 534 -23.70 16.82 3.12
CA PHE A 534 -22.93 16.07 4.10
C PHE A 534 -22.53 16.94 5.31
N LEU A 535 -22.17 18.20 5.07
CA LEU A 535 -21.84 19.17 6.11
C LEU A 535 -23.06 19.87 6.74
N GLY A 536 -24.25 19.67 6.18
CA GLY A 536 -25.48 20.32 6.64
C GLY A 536 -25.49 21.83 6.42
N MET A 537 -24.89 22.31 5.34
CA MET A 537 -24.75 23.76 5.10
C MET A 537 -26.02 24.44 4.61
N GLN A 538 -27.06 23.67 4.31
CA GLN A 538 -28.32 24.13 3.70
C GLN A 538 -29.10 25.13 4.56
N ASP A 539 -29.06 24.98 5.87
CA ASP A 539 -29.83 25.82 6.79
C ASP A 539 -29.01 27.03 7.29
N LEU A 540 -27.79 27.21 6.80
CA LEU A 540 -26.91 28.30 7.21
C LEU A 540 -27.15 29.55 6.37
N SER A 541 -26.94 30.73 6.97
CA SER A 541 -26.85 31.97 6.21
C SER A 541 -25.62 31.99 5.30
N ALA A 542 -25.70 32.70 4.18
CA ALA A 542 -24.60 32.84 3.22
C ALA A 542 -23.31 33.36 3.87
N ASP A 543 -23.43 34.22 4.89
CA ASP A 543 -22.29 34.76 5.64
C ASP A 543 -21.53 33.68 6.40
N VAL A 544 -22.24 32.75 7.05
CA VAL A 544 -21.61 31.62 7.77
C VAL A 544 -21.00 30.65 6.78
N GLN A 545 -21.67 30.41 5.65
CA GLN A 545 -21.14 29.55 4.59
C GLN A 545 -19.82 30.08 4.02
N GLY A 546 -19.72 31.39 3.80
CA GLY A 546 -18.50 32.04 3.30
C GLY A 546 -17.32 32.02 4.28
N ARG A 547 -17.58 31.82 5.58
CA ARG A 547 -16.55 31.73 6.62
C ARG A 547 -15.97 30.33 6.81
N LEU A 548 -16.60 29.30 6.23
CA LEU A 548 -16.10 27.93 6.36
C LEU A 548 -14.81 27.77 5.55
N CYS A 549 -13.75 27.34 6.22
CA CYS A 549 -12.46 27.07 5.62
C CYS A 549 -12.13 25.56 5.68
N LEU A 550 -11.23 25.11 4.80
CA LEU A 550 -10.75 23.72 4.76
C LEU A 550 -9.60 23.52 5.76
N ASP A 551 -9.89 23.74 7.04
CA ASP A 551 -8.92 23.73 8.14
C ASP A 551 -9.16 22.55 9.11
N LEU A 552 -8.59 22.65 10.31
CA LEU A 552 -8.81 21.67 11.37
C LEU A 552 -10.27 21.66 11.87
N SER A 553 -11.00 22.77 11.73
CA SER A 553 -12.43 22.84 12.09
C SER A 553 -13.26 21.96 11.18
N MET A 554 -12.88 21.85 9.90
CA MET A 554 -13.50 20.91 8.97
C MET A 554 -13.25 19.46 9.40
N VAL A 555 -12.01 19.12 9.79
CA VAL A 555 -11.68 17.77 10.28
C VAL A 555 -12.49 17.43 11.53
N HIS A 556 -12.52 18.34 12.50
CA HIS A 556 -13.32 18.20 13.72
C HIS A 556 -14.81 18.00 13.39
N ARG A 557 -15.36 18.84 12.50
CA ARG A 557 -16.77 18.77 12.09
C ARG A 557 -17.13 17.40 11.51
N VAL A 558 -16.29 16.87 10.62
CA VAL A 558 -16.50 15.53 10.06
C VAL A 558 -16.38 14.45 11.14
N LEU A 559 -15.44 14.58 12.08
CA LEU A 559 -15.31 13.64 13.21
C LEU A 559 -16.54 13.64 14.14
N ARG A 560 -17.15 14.80 14.42
CA ARG A 560 -18.37 14.90 15.22
C ARG A 560 -19.58 14.17 14.61
N VAL A 561 -19.61 13.95 13.29
CA VAL A 561 -20.60 13.05 12.68
C VAL A 561 -20.51 11.64 13.30
N GLY A 562 -19.32 11.19 13.67
CA GLY A 562 -19.10 9.90 14.32
C GLY A 562 -19.60 9.85 15.77
N THR A 563 -19.73 10.99 16.44
CA THR A 563 -20.20 11.06 17.84
C THR A 563 -21.72 11.10 17.93
N ASP A 564 -22.39 11.69 16.94
CA ASP A 564 -23.86 11.79 16.90
C ASP A 564 -24.52 10.43 16.59
N PRO A 565 -25.36 9.87 17.48
CA PRO A 565 -26.11 8.64 17.20
C PRO A 565 -27.24 8.82 16.17
N ARG A 566 -27.70 10.06 15.92
CA ARG A 566 -28.84 10.33 15.06
C ARG A 566 -28.40 10.36 13.60
N LEU A 567 -29.18 9.73 12.73
CA LEU A 567 -29.02 9.91 11.29
C LEU A 567 -29.64 11.24 10.90
N SER A 568 -28.81 12.28 10.88
CA SER A 568 -29.20 13.62 10.44
C SER A 568 -28.19 14.15 9.42
N VAL A 569 -28.66 15.01 8.52
CA VAL A 569 -27.83 15.84 7.62
C VAL A 569 -27.74 17.29 8.11
N ASP A 570 -28.28 17.62 9.29
CA ASP A 570 -28.26 18.97 9.86
C ASP A 570 -26.84 19.44 10.14
N PHE A 571 -26.63 20.76 10.17
CA PHE A 571 -25.34 21.36 10.45
C PHE A 571 -24.79 20.92 11.82
N ILE A 572 -23.58 20.37 11.84
CA ILE A 572 -22.89 20.04 13.09
C ILE A 572 -21.87 21.13 13.36
N ALA A 573 -22.10 22.00 14.35
CA ALA A 573 -21.14 23.04 14.72
C ALA A 573 -19.78 22.45 15.15
N ALA A 574 -18.69 23.14 14.84
CA ALA A 574 -17.34 22.80 15.31
C ALA A 574 -16.67 24.06 15.86
N PRO A 575 -15.76 23.94 16.83
CA PRO A 575 -14.97 25.07 17.31
C PRO A 575 -14.25 25.75 16.15
N ASN A 576 -14.24 27.09 16.15
CA ASN A 576 -13.47 27.84 15.17
C ASN A 576 -11.99 27.83 15.56
N TYR A 577 -11.23 26.91 14.97
CA TYR A 577 -9.78 26.87 15.16
C TYR A 577 -9.05 27.97 14.38
N ALA A 578 -9.73 28.73 13.53
CA ALA A 578 -9.17 29.86 12.81
C ALA A 578 -9.42 31.21 13.51
N GLY A 579 -9.75 31.20 14.82
CA GLY A 579 -9.74 32.44 15.63
C GLY A 579 -8.43 33.21 15.45
N GLU A 580 -8.46 34.55 15.63
CA GLU A 580 -7.39 35.49 15.26
C GLU A 580 -5.99 34.89 15.45
N VAL A 581 -5.47 34.33 14.37
CA VAL A 581 -4.17 33.66 14.38
C VAL A 581 -3.17 34.79 14.48
N ASN A 582 -2.58 34.96 15.67
CA ASN A 582 -1.52 35.93 15.86
C ASN A 582 -0.42 35.66 14.82
N GLU A 583 0.19 36.71 14.26
CA GLU A 583 1.18 36.61 13.17
C GLU A 583 2.31 35.61 13.50
N VAL A 584 2.65 35.51 14.78
CA VAL A 584 3.59 34.53 15.36
C VAL A 584 3.16 33.08 15.11
N GLU A 585 1.89 32.73 15.34
CA GLU A 585 1.37 31.38 15.08
C GLU A 585 1.38 31.05 13.59
N ARG A 586 1.10 32.06 12.75
CA ARG A 586 1.15 31.92 11.29
C ARG A 586 2.57 31.59 10.82
N LEU A 587 3.57 32.30 11.36
CA LEU A 587 4.98 32.04 11.08
C LEU A 587 5.41 30.66 11.60
N ARG A 588 4.98 30.23 12.79
CA ARG A 588 5.24 28.87 13.31
C ARG A 588 4.65 27.78 12.41
N SER A 589 3.41 27.96 11.94
CA SER A 589 2.78 27.03 11.01
C SER A 589 3.53 26.92 9.67
N LEU A 590 4.11 28.01 9.16
CA LEU A 590 4.93 27.99 7.94
C LEU A 590 6.24 27.23 8.14
N LEU A 591 6.77 27.23 9.36
CA LEU A 591 7.94 26.45 9.75
C LEU A 591 7.61 24.98 10.05
N GLY A 592 6.34 24.57 9.90
CA GLY A 592 5.87 23.21 10.21
C GLY A 592 5.79 22.90 11.70
N ASP A 593 5.91 23.92 12.56
CA ASP A 593 5.69 23.79 14.00
C ASP A 593 4.20 23.93 14.29
N PHE A 594 3.56 22.80 14.60
CA PHE A 594 2.15 22.71 14.94
C PHE A 594 1.90 22.59 16.45
N SER A 595 2.92 22.81 17.29
CA SER A 595 2.80 22.72 18.76
C SER A 595 1.74 23.67 19.33
N PHE A 596 1.57 24.85 18.75
CA PHE A 596 0.54 25.82 19.16
C PHE A 596 -0.91 25.31 19.00
N LEU A 597 -1.13 24.26 18.18
CA LEU A 597 -2.44 23.62 18.07
C LEU A 597 -2.76 22.75 19.29
N GLU A 598 -1.75 22.35 20.08
CA GLU A 598 -1.95 21.64 21.35
C GLU A 598 -2.48 22.58 22.45
N ASP A 599 -2.12 23.87 22.39
CA ASP A 599 -2.58 24.90 23.34
C ASP A 599 -4.03 25.33 23.08
N ARG A 600 -4.52 25.19 21.84
CA ARG A 600 -5.94 25.34 21.55
C ARG A 600 -6.66 24.15 22.16
N GLU A 601 -7.52 24.37 23.16
CA GLU A 601 -8.32 23.35 23.87
C GLU A 601 -9.18 22.50 22.93
N ILE A 602 -8.57 21.57 22.20
CA ILE A 602 -9.26 20.48 21.54
C ILE A 602 -9.43 19.46 22.62
N ASP A 603 -10.60 19.45 23.27
CA ASP A 603 -10.91 18.43 24.26
C ASP A 603 -10.80 17.03 23.62
N PRO A 604 -9.72 16.27 23.90
CA PRO A 604 -9.57 14.94 23.32
C PRO A 604 -10.60 13.98 23.93
N HIS A 605 -11.15 14.30 25.11
CA HIS A 605 -12.12 13.47 25.80
C HIS A 605 -13.43 13.36 25.02
N GLU A 606 -13.84 14.39 24.25
CA GLU A 606 -15.02 14.32 23.38
C GLU A 606 -14.94 13.12 22.43
N PHE A 607 -13.80 12.92 21.76
CA PHE A 607 -13.63 11.87 20.76
C PHE A 607 -13.22 10.53 21.40
N HIS A 608 -12.36 10.58 22.41
CA HIS A 608 -11.86 9.39 23.10
C HIS A 608 -12.97 8.68 23.90
N ALA A 609 -13.98 9.41 24.41
CA ALA A 609 -15.17 8.81 25.03
C ALA A 609 -15.93 7.87 24.07
N HIS A 610 -15.85 8.14 22.76
CA HIS A 610 -16.41 7.29 21.71
C HIS A 610 -15.41 6.28 21.12
N LYS A 611 -14.22 6.15 21.72
CA LYS A 611 -13.08 5.37 21.21
C LYS A 611 -12.75 5.73 19.75
N MET A 612 -12.68 7.01 19.45
CA MET A 612 -12.34 7.57 18.13
C MET A 612 -11.10 8.47 18.26
N PRO A 613 -10.24 8.57 17.23
CA PRO A 613 -9.12 9.51 17.27
C PRO A 613 -9.59 10.97 17.34
N ALA A 614 -8.82 11.78 18.05
CA ALA A 614 -8.99 13.23 18.07
C ALA A 614 -8.57 13.87 16.72
N PRO A 615 -9.01 15.10 16.41
CA PRO A 615 -8.66 15.78 15.15
C PRO A 615 -7.15 15.86 14.87
N LEU A 616 -6.33 16.18 15.87
CA LEU A 616 -4.87 16.27 15.74
C LEU A 616 -4.21 14.90 15.50
N GLU A 617 -4.74 13.84 16.12
CA GLU A 617 -4.27 12.47 15.94
C GLU A 617 -4.56 11.97 14.52
N LEU A 618 -5.77 12.26 14.02
CA LEU A 618 -6.20 11.91 12.68
C LEU A 618 -5.35 12.66 11.62
N ALA A 619 -5.10 13.95 11.84
CA ALA A 619 -4.25 14.79 10.99
C ALA A 619 -2.76 14.41 11.03
N GLY A 620 -2.34 13.62 12.03
CA GLY A 620 -0.94 13.23 12.21
C GLY A 620 -0.06 14.30 12.87
N ALA A 621 -0.68 15.37 13.41
CA ALA A 621 0.01 16.37 14.21
C ALA A 621 0.38 15.84 15.60
N LYS A 622 -0.47 14.96 16.16
CA LYS A 622 -0.20 14.26 17.42
C LYS A 622 0.10 12.77 17.15
N ALA A 623 1.20 12.27 17.72
CA ALA A 623 1.54 10.85 17.64
C ALA A 623 0.52 10.00 18.41
N VAL A 624 0.19 8.83 17.86
CA VAL A 624 -0.74 7.87 18.46
C VAL A 624 0.01 6.60 18.83
N PRO A 625 -0.23 6.03 20.03
CA PRO A 625 0.33 4.73 20.39
C PRO A 625 0.00 3.66 19.35
N GLU A 626 0.99 2.88 18.91
CA GLU A 626 0.82 1.90 17.83
C GLU A 626 -0.27 0.85 18.11
N ASN A 627 -0.51 0.55 19.39
CA ASN A 627 -1.48 -0.43 19.86
C ASN A 627 -2.87 0.16 20.17
N GLN A 628 -3.09 1.45 19.93
CA GLN A 628 -4.38 2.08 20.18
C GLN A 628 -5.44 1.53 19.22
N THR A 629 -6.50 0.95 19.79
CA THR A 629 -7.64 0.43 19.04
C THR A 629 -8.83 1.38 19.13
N TYR A 630 -9.61 1.46 18.05
CA TYR A 630 -10.77 2.35 17.94
C TYR A 630 -12.08 1.58 17.72
N SER A 631 -13.21 2.24 17.98
CA SER A 631 -14.54 1.65 17.78
C SER A 631 -14.94 1.64 16.30
N VAL A 632 -15.80 0.70 15.92
CA VAL A 632 -16.40 0.68 14.57
C VAL A 632 -17.61 1.62 14.48
N VAL A 633 -18.30 1.89 15.60
CA VAL A 633 -19.56 2.63 15.63
C VAL A 633 -19.45 4.05 15.04
N PRO A 634 -18.40 4.85 15.30
CA PRO A 634 -18.25 6.16 14.68
C PRO A 634 -18.07 6.09 13.15
N LEU A 635 -17.35 5.07 12.66
CA LEU A 635 -17.19 4.83 11.22
C LEU A 635 -18.52 4.48 10.55
N GLU A 636 -19.34 3.67 11.22
CA GLU A 636 -20.69 3.35 10.76
C GLU A 636 -21.58 4.58 10.64
N ARG A 637 -21.56 5.47 11.64
CA ARG A 637 -22.36 6.71 11.66
C ARG A 637 -21.97 7.66 10.54
N VAL A 638 -20.66 7.90 10.35
CA VAL A 638 -20.19 8.79 9.29
C VAL A 638 -20.51 8.26 7.89
N LEU A 639 -20.43 6.94 7.68
CA LEU A 639 -20.81 6.32 6.41
C LEU A 639 -22.33 6.38 6.17
N ARG A 640 -23.16 6.21 7.21
CA ARG A 640 -24.62 6.41 7.10
C ARG A 640 -24.98 7.84 6.73
N ARG A 641 -24.33 8.83 7.30
CA ARG A 641 -24.53 10.23 6.90
C ARG A 641 -24.04 10.48 5.46
N ALA A 642 -22.92 9.89 5.05
CA ALA A 642 -22.42 9.98 3.67
C ALA A 642 -23.40 9.36 2.65
N MET A 643 -24.06 8.25 3.00
CA MET A 643 -25.17 7.68 2.23
C MET A 643 -26.36 8.64 2.17
N ALA A 644 -26.80 9.18 3.32
CA ALA A 644 -27.91 10.13 3.38
C ALA A 644 -27.67 11.37 2.49
N ALA A 645 -26.46 11.94 2.57
CA ALA A 645 -26.03 13.07 1.74
C ALA A 645 -25.91 12.74 0.23
N SER A 646 -25.98 11.45 -0.16
CA SER A 646 -25.99 11.02 -1.56
C SER A 646 -27.40 10.78 -2.12
N LEU A 647 -28.43 10.71 -1.27
CA LEU A 647 -29.82 10.53 -1.69
C LEU A 647 -30.45 11.85 -2.11
N PRO A 648 -31.30 11.96 -3.14
CA PRO A 648 -31.99 13.22 -3.45
C PRO A 648 -32.81 13.78 -2.27
N ASP A 649 -33.02 15.10 -2.19
CA ASP A 649 -33.81 15.74 -1.11
C ASP A 649 -35.31 15.44 -1.13
N THR A 650 -35.80 14.76 -2.18
CA THR A 650 -37.19 14.30 -2.25
C THR A 650 -37.52 13.19 -1.26
N TYR A 651 -36.51 12.56 -0.66
CA TYR A 651 -36.70 11.50 0.31
C TYR A 651 -36.89 12.08 1.71
N GLY A 652 -38.12 12.16 2.20
CA GLY A 652 -38.44 12.67 3.55
C GLY A 652 -37.65 11.99 4.67
N ALA A 653 -38.14 10.88 5.22
CA ALA A 653 -37.41 10.18 6.29
C ALA A 653 -36.19 9.41 5.74
N LEU A 654 -34.98 9.93 5.98
CA LEU A 654 -33.70 9.39 5.48
C LEU A 654 -33.37 7.96 5.94
N VAL A 655 -33.94 7.51 7.07
CA VAL A 655 -33.62 6.21 7.68
C VAL A 655 -33.96 5.04 6.76
N LYS A 656 -35.13 5.06 6.11
CA LYS A 656 -35.60 3.97 5.26
C LYS A 656 -34.70 3.76 4.02
N PRO A 657 -34.41 4.77 3.19
CA PRO A 657 -33.56 4.58 2.01
C PRO A 657 -32.11 4.24 2.36
N VAL A 658 -31.54 4.81 3.43
CA VAL A 658 -30.19 4.42 3.90
C VAL A 658 -30.18 2.96 4.35
N SER A 659 -31.21 2.50 5.07
CA SER A 659 -31.31 1.10 5.48
C SER A 659 -31.47 0.17 4.28
N ALA A 660 -32.28 0.56 3.28
CA ALA A 660 -32.44 -0.22 2.05
C ALA A 660 -31.13 -0.36 1.28
N ALA A 661 -30.35 0.71 1.13
CA ALA A 661 -29.04 0.67 0.48
C ALA A 661 -28.05 -0.25 1.23
N ILE A 662 -28.09 -0.25 2.57
CA ILE A 662 -27.26 -1.18 3.39
C ILE A 662 -27.70 -2.63 3.18
N VAL A 663 -29.01 -2.91 3.15
CA VAL A 663 -29.53 -4.26 2.91
C VAL A 663 -29.10 -4.77 1.54
N GLU A 664 -29.28 -3.96 0.49
CA GLU A 664 -28.85 -4.30 -0.87
C GLU A 664 -27.33 -4.57 -0.94
N ALA A 665 -26.52 -3.72 -0.31
CA ALA A 665 -25.07 -3.94 -0.25
C ALA A 665 -24.73 -5.23 0.51
N LYS A 666 -25.44 -5.53 1.60
CA LYS A 666 -25.24 -6.76 2.38
C LYS A 666 -25.59 -8.00 1.54
N GLU A 667 -26.73 -8.01 0.84
CA GLU A 667 -27.14 -9.11 -0.05
C GLU A 667 -26.12 -9.34 -1.17
N ALA A 668 -25.54 -8.27 -1.71
CA ALA A 668 -24.53 -8.36 -2.77
C ALA A 668 -23.16 -8.84 -2.27
N MET A 669 -22.83 -8.65 -0.99
CA MET A 669 -21.46 -8.80 -0.46
C MET A 669 -21.28 -9.92 0.57
N VAL A 670 -22.31 -10.27 1.32
CA VAL A 670 -22.23 -11.21 2.44
C VAL A 670 -22.77 -12.57 1.99
N VAL A 671 -22.00 -13.61 2.25
CA VAL A 671 -22.42 -15.00 2.04
C VAL A 671 -23.26 -15.43 3.25
N GLU A 672 -24.39 -16.09 3.02
CA GLU A 672 -25.14 -16.74 4.10
C GLU A 672 -24.29 -17.91 4.63
N TRP A 673 -23.90 -17.86 5.90
CA TRP A 673 -23.07 -18.86 6.57
C TRP A 673 -23.77 -19.46 7.78
#